data_AF-A0A497V929-F1
#
_entry.id   AF-A0A497V929-F1
#
_cell.length_a   1.000
_cell.length_b   1.000
_cell.length_c   1.000
_cell.angle_alpha   90.00
_cell.angle_beta   90.00
_cell.angle_gamma   90.00
#
_symmetry.space_group_name_H-M   'P 1'
#
loop_
_entity.id
_entity.type
_entity.pdbx_description
1 polymer ?
#
loop_
_entity_poly.entity_id
_entity_poly.type
_entity_poly.pdbx_seq_one_letter_code
_entity_poly.pdbx_strand_id
1 'polypeptide(L)'
;MPENQMRTQELLAQEGLESIGQKLYNNINIELSGDPQSARRWVWELLQNAKDVITDDGQIEINLTDSAVEFSHNGSPFQHSNLLAILSQRSTKAPSYTDDEKQTFFDRLFSEEGINNDDAKKFLNTSGRFGTGFMTTYLLSKKISLESIYTTSDRIKSFFISLDREAETPDQMKEKVKKSFASFTELEQSNDTENNISDYKEGSKCYTKFVYEYDAEGKKTAEIGIADLHKSIPFTLSFVEKINSVKVIEYGKVTTYTKLKPLTFDSVSIVRIEKETENDKALIEIAKVSEKHGALTISIPVENIGESKYKILFPNEATPRKFISFPLVGSETFPFPVIINSSLFNPADDTRSSVSLNLSGSFQYDKKVHLNRAIFEKSIGLYKQLLSFASEKKWENIHYLAKSDLPIDVDKIWYQQNIQQEIRKEILDADIVATEHSTTRIKPKDAKFPIYSSDKLDEFWALCQYLIGDKIPRKDDVEIWKNIIEANTESWLGADFDFTLEKLLLLIQDEGNFTEFSKKYFSTNEEAFSALNKIIQFAEDENKELLDRKENPLKVFPDQTPESIFREKKDLSRDINVPFQIKNVLRTTGDNWYEKLVRNEMTIFERESKLTIKHASDRIKDKIEKSFSGKLKEEEEIQLNEGLFELIGYSFTDSEADFETLHRFAARIFPDKVNDKLEEVTGLDDFDYKPCQLWAIKTILKKVSELVDLNGLSQHLFNVNYPEVKDEYSEAEKDQMYPLDVFLNDLIQFSIAFENNQYHLLSKYAIIPNQLNELCKFNSEIFNDDNIPVELKNILKDFGVECRGNLLHNGVSIKLNDNRDLKWICSQLDDVVIKEQNNDSVKQPIRELDKWISAHKETITRMDELFKSFNRKRSGIVLNTYGLEERNQFDEILKSGMSADFADIVKSGAKAETIKELAIISKDINLESALSILKDHPELTSEKIERLLELEELSKGWNPELSYEPDEEQTRRNFENGWKGEAFVYKELKKKNFEVDWVNLSKTENNNSIIDFEGEKHYIVDTGGKYDLKAKLSNGNTIYIQVKATITDISNADHIAMPISTREWKFVFETNDNEAYYLARVFNVNEKDPELYFMKLEKPQEL
;
A
#
# COMPACT_ATOMS: atom_id res chain seq x y z
N MET A 1 -35.67 -106.14 -8.97
CA MET A 1 -35.46 -104.89 -8.19
C MET A 1 -35.85 -103.73 -9.10
N PRO A 2 -36.56 -102.71 -8.62
CA PRO A 2 -36.75 -101.44 -9.34
C PRO A 2 -35.40 -100.87 -9.80
N GLU A 3 -35.38 -100.19 -10.95
CA GLU A 3 -34.16 -99.66 -11.58
C GLU A 3 -33.31 -98.78 -10.63
N ASN A 4 -33.97 -98.00 -9.78
CA ASN A 4 -33.35 -97.16 -8.74
C ASN A 4 -32.61 -97.97 -7.65
N GLN A 5 -33.11 -99.16 -7.30
CA GLN A 5 -32.46 -100.03 -6.33
C GLN A 5 -31.20 -100.69 -6.91
N MET A 6 -31.24 -101.05 -8.20
CA MET A 6 -30.02 -101.50 -8.91
C MET A 6 -28.98 -100.39 -8.95
N ARG A 7 -29.37 -99.16 -9.30
CA ARG A 7 -28.44 -98.00 -9.33
C ARG A 7 -27.81 -97.70 -7.97
N THR A 8 -28.57 -97.81 -6.88
CA THR A 8 -28.02 -97.64 -5.51
C THR A 8 -27.03 -98.74 -5.15
N GLN A 9 -27.35 -99.99 -5.45
CA GLN A 9 -26.44 -101.12 -5.20
C GLN A 9 -25.19 -101.08 -6.10
N GLU A 10 -25.33 -100.67 -7.36
CA GLU A 10 -24.22 -100.46 -8.29
C GLU A 10 -23.27 -99.37 -7.81
N LEU A 11 -23.79 -98.26 -7.27
CA LEU A 11 -22.97 -97.18 -6.71
C LEU A 11 -22.18 -97.65 -5.47
N LEU A 12 -22.86 -98.36 -4.56
CA LEU A 12 -22.25 -98.94 -3.36
C LEU A 12 -21.20 -100.00 -3.70
N ALA A 13 -21.37 -100.73 -4.82
CA ALA A 13 -20.43 -101.71 -5.33
C ALA A 13 -19.24 -101.08 -6.09
N GLN A 14 -19.44 -99.97 -6.82
CA GLN A 14 -18.39 -99.30 -7.60
C GLN A 14 -17.38 -98.53 -6.74
N GLU A 15 -17.84 -97.80 -5.73
CA GLU A 15 -16.93 -97.01 -4.87
C GLU A 15 -16.63 -97.67 -3.53
N GLY A 16 -17.50 -98.54 -3.04
CA GLY A 16 -17.44 -99.09 -1.70
C GLY A 16 -17.85 -98.06 -0.63
N LEU A 17 -18.68 -98.47 0.33
CA LEU A 17 -19.03 -97.68 1.52
C LEU A 17 -17.78 -97.17 2.27
N GLU A 18 -16.66 -97.90 2.17
CA GLU A 18 -15.37 -97.55 2.75
C GLU A 18 -14.78 -96.26 2.14
N SER A 19 -14.78 -96.14 0.82
CA SER A 19 -14.24 -94.96 0.13
C SER A 19 -15.09 -93.72 0.42
N ILE A 20 -16.42 -93.88 0.46
CA ILE A 20 -17.35 -92.80 0.78
C ILE A 20 -17.13 -92.34 2.24
N GLY A 21 -17.11 -93.26 3.20
CA GLY A 21 -16.89 -92.93 4.61
C GLY A 21 -15.55 -92.21 4.86
N GLN A 22 -14.46 -92.67 4.24
CA GLN A 22 -13.14 -92.05 4.39
C GLN A 22 -13.09 -90.63 3.79
N LYS A 23 -13.64 -90.44 2.58
CA LYS A 23 -13.71 -89.11 1.93
C LYS A 23 -14.52 -88.13 2.77
N LEU A 24 -15.67 -88.55 3.28
CA LEU A 24 -16.54 -87.74 4.14
C LEU A 24 -15.82 -87.31 5.42
N TYR A 25 -15.18 -88.26 6.11
CA TYR A 25 -14.44 -87.98 7.33
C TYR A 25 -13.32 -86.94 7.10
N ASN A 26 -12.54 -87.11 6.03
CA ASN A 26 -11.46 -86.18 5.71
C ASN A 26 -11.99 -84.78 5.35
N ASN A 27 -13.00 -84.71 4.48
CA ASN A 27 -13.52 -83.43 4.00
C ASN A 27 -14.22 -82.64 5.13
N ILE A 28 -14.96 -83.31 6.03
CA ILE A 28 -15.60 -82.62 7.18
C ILE A 28 -14.52 -82.05 8.10
N ASN A 29 -13.47 -82.82 8.40
CA ASN A 29 -12.39 -82.33 9.26
C ASN A 29 -11.59 -81.18 8.62
N ILE A 30 -11.39 -81.20 7.30
CA ILE A 30 -10.80 -80.08 6.56
C ILE A 30 -11.66 -78.82 6.74
N GLU A 31 -12.97 -78.93 6.53
CA GLU A 31 -13.88 -77.80 6.65
C GLU A 31 -13.89 -77.22 8.08
N LEU A 32 -13.96 -78.08 9.10
CA LEU A 32 -13.91 -77.69 10.52
C LEU A 32 -12.59 -77.05 10.94
N SER A 33 -11.48 -77.42 10.28
CA SER A 33 -10.16 -76.81 10.50
C SER A 33 -9.90 -75.58 9.62
N GLY A 34 -10.87 -75.21 8.78
CA GLY A 34 -10.72 -74.21 7.73
C GLY A 34 -10.78 -72.75 8.20
N ASP A 35 -10.78 -71.85 7.22
CA ASP A 35 -10.81 -70.40 7.42
C ASP A 35 -12.03 -69.95 8.27
N PRO A 36 -11.85 -69.13 9.33
CA PRO A 36 -12.93 -68.52 10.10
C PRO A 36 -13.99 -67.80 9.26
N GLN A 37 -13.67 -67.32 8.05
CA GLN A 37 -14.67 -66.72 7.17
C GLN A 37 -15.71 -67.72 6.63
N SER A 38 -15.44 -69.03 6.69
CA SER A 38 -16.38 -70.07 6.27
C SER A 38 -17.68 -70.04 7.09
N ALA A 39 -17.65 -69.55 8.33
CA ALA A 39 -18.84 -69.34 9.17
C ALA A 39 -19.83 -68.32 8.58
N ARG A 40 -19.38 -67.42 7.70
CA ARG A 40 -20.26 -66.47 6.99
C ARG A 40 -20.90 -67.07 5.74
N ARG A 41 -20.41 -68.23 5.25
CA ARG A 41 -20.76 -68.77 3.92
C ARG A 41 -21.89 -69.80 3.92
N TRP A 42 -22.09 -70.55 5.02
CA TRP A 42 -23.02 -71.68 5.07
C TRP A 42 -24.43 -71.32 4.57
N VAL A 43 -24.91 -70.13 4.93
CA VAL A 43 -26.26 -69.66 4.59
C VAL A 43 -26.38 -69.42 3.09
N TRP A 44 -25.35 -68.85 2.47
CA TRP A 44 -25.31 -68.59 1.03
C TRP A 44 -25.26 -69.88 0.20
N GLU A 45 -24.57 -70.91 0.71
CA GLU A 45 -24.55 -72.24 0.08
C GLU A 45 -25.94 -72.91 0.12
N LEU A 46 -26.68 -72.76 1.22
CA LEU A 46 -28.06 -73.24 1.30
C LEU A 46 -29.02 -72.44 0.39
N LEU A 47 -28.87 -71.11 0.31
CA LEU A 47 -29.63 -70.28 -0.62
C LEU A 47 -29.33 -70.64 -2.09
N GLN A 48 -28.07 -70.95 -2.43
CA GLN A 48 -27.68 -71.42 -3.76
C GLN A 48 -28.35 -72.76 -4.09
N ASN A 49 -28.32 -73.72 -3.16
CA ASN A 49 -29.00 -75.01 -3.33
C ASN A 49 -30.50 -74.83 -3.54
N ALA A 50 -31.13 -73.94 -2.77
CA ALA A 50 -32.54 -73.59 -2.95
C ALA A 50 -32.81 -72.97 -4.33
N LYS A 51 -32.01 -71.97 -4.75
CA LYS A 51 -32.14 -71.30 -6.07
C LYS A 51 -32.11 -72.30 -7.23
N ASP A 52 -31.31 -73.35 -7.12
CA ASP A 52 -31.12 -74.32 -8.20
C ASP A 52 -32.34 -75.23 -8.42
N VAL A 53 -33.13 -75.47 -7.36
CA VAL A 53 -34.35 -76.30 -7.41
C VAL A 53 -35.64 -75.48 -7.38
N ILE A 54 -35.56 -74.17 -7.16
CA ILE A 54 -36.70 -73.26 -7.30
C ILE A 54 -36.90 -72.96 -8.78
N THR A 55 -38.15 -73.07 -9.22
CA THR A 55 -38.61 -72.72 -10.56
C THR A 55 -38.93 -71.22 -10.64
N ASP A 56 -40.01 -70.79 -9.96
CA ASP A 56 -40.47 -69.40 -9.84
C ASP A 56 -41.02 -69.12 -8.43
N ASP A 57 -41.14 -67.84 -8.06
CA ASP A 57 -41.70 -67.37 -6.76
C ASP A 57 -41.09 -68.06 -5.53
N GLY A 58 -39.76 -68.12 -5.50
CA GLY A 58 -39.00 -68.79 -4.45
C GLY A 58 -39.22 -68.19 -3.07
N GLN A 59 -39.60 -69.03 -2.12
CA GLN A 59 -39.77 -68.70 -0.72
C GLN A 59 -38.78 -69.50 0.12
N ILE A 60 -38.07 -68.81 1.00
CA ILE A 60 -37.10 -69.39 1.91
C ILE A 60 -37.44 -68.95 3.33
N GLU A 61 -37.39 -69.88 4.28
CA GLU A 61 -37.61 -69.65 5.71
C GLU A 61 -36.43 -70.19 6.51
N ILE A 62 -35.85 -69.36 7.38
CA ILE A 62 -34.73 -69.70 8.23
C ILE A 62 -35.13 -69.46 9.68
N ASN A 63 -35.09 -70.48 10.53
CA ASN A 63 -35.46 -70.39 11.94
C ASN A 63 -34.27 -70.72 12.84
N LEU A 64 -33.71 -69.70 13.49
CA LEU A 64 -32.60 -69.79 14.43
C LEU A 64 -33.14 -69.84 15.86
N THR A 65 -32.83 -70.91 16.58
CA THR A 65 -33.26 -71.16 17.98
C THR A 65 -32.06 -71.32 18.90
N ASP A 66 -32.25 -71.59 20.19
CA ASP A 66 -31.12 -71.82 21.10
C ASP A 66 -30.36 -73.13 20.84
N SER A 67 -31.00 -74.12 20.21
CA SER A 67 -30.42 -75.46 20.03
C SER A 67 -30.25 -75.89 18.57
N ALA A 68 -30.84 -75.16 17.62
CA ALA A 68 -30.78 -75.53 16.21
C ALA A 68 -31.04 -74.35 15.27
N VAL A 69 -30.62 -74.51 14.02
CA VAL A 69 -31.09 -73.70 12.88
C VAL A 69 -31.84 -74.58 11.89
N GLU A 70 -33.03 -74.14 11.47
CA GLU A 70 -33.84 -74.77 10.43
C GLU A 70 -33.76 -73.94 9.16
N PHE A 71 -33.45 -74.56 8.02
CA PHE A 71 -33.47 -73.92 6.71
C PHE A 71 -34.50 -74.61 5.81
N SER A 72 -35.51 -73.87 5.36
CA SER A 72 -36.63 -74.41 4.58
C SER A 72 -36.85 -73.66 3.26
N HIS A 73 -37.28 -74.35 2.21
CA HIS A 73 -37.60 -73.74 0.91
C HIS A 73 -38.72 -74.45 0.14
N ASN A 74 -39.35 -73.74 -0.81
CA ASN A 74 -40.48 -74.22 -1.61
C ASN A 74 -40.11 -74.82 -2.99
N GLY A 75 -38.82 -75.02 -3.26
CA GLY A 75 -38.32 -75.66 -4.50
C GLY A 75 -38.83 -77.09 -4.76
N SER A 76 -38.53 -77.63 -5.94
CA SER A 76 -39.10 -78.88 -6.47
C SER A 76 -38.79 -80.13 -5.60
N PRO A 77 -39.61 -81.19 -5.68
CA PRO A 77 -39.44 -82.42 -4.88
C PRO A 77 -38.12 -83.13 -5.16
N PHE A 78 -37.61 -83.88 -4.18
CA PHE A 78 -36.43 -84.72 -4.35
C PHE A 78 -36.68 -85.86 -5.32
N GLN A 79 -35.73 -86.07 -6.23
CA GLN A 79 -35.65 -87.26 -7.07
C GLN A 79 -34.60 -88.24 -6.52
N HIS A 80 -34.62 -89.49 -7.00
CA HIS A 80 -33.66 -90.53 -6.61
C HIS A 80 -32.21 -90.05 -6.68
N SER A 81 -31.81 -89.45 -7.81
CA SER A 81 -30.47 -88.91 -8.01
C SER A 81 -30.08 -87.84 -6.99
N ASN A 82 -31.04 -87.02 -6.54
CA ASN A 82 -30.77 -85.87 -5.68
C ASN A 82 -30.53 -86.33 -4.23
N LEU A 83 -31.29 -87.30 -3.74
CA LEU A 83 -31.06 -87.89 -2.42
C LEU A 83 -29.78 -88.73 -2.40
N LEU A 84 -29.53 -89.51 -3.46
CA LEU A 84 -28.30 -90.28 -3.60
C LEU A 84 -27.07 -89.35 -3.60
N ALA A 85 -27.17 -88.19 -4.25
CA ALA A 85 -26.15 -87.13 -4.25
C ALA A 85 -25.86 -86.61 -2.83
N ILE A 86 -26.89 -86.29 -2.04
CA ILE A 86 -26.72 -85.81 -0.65
C ILE A 86 -26.09 -86.88 0.24
N LEU A 87 -26.54 -88.14 0.13
CA LEU A 87 -26.06 -89.26 0.96
C LEU A 87 -24.62 -89.67 0.66
N SER A 88 -24.25 -89.71 -0.62
CA SER A 88 -22.91 -90.05 -1.09
C SER A 88 -21.96 -88.85 -1.16
N GLN A 89 -22.50 -87.63 -1.05
CA GLN A 89 -21.84 -86.36 -1.37
C GLN A 89 -21.17 -86.33 -2.75
N ARG A 90 -21.85 -86.90 -3.75
CA ARG A 90 -21.48 -86.71 -5.15
C ARG A 90 -22.28 -85.55 -5.74
N SER A 91 -21.63 -84.70 -6.54
CA SER A 91 -22.37 -83.79 -7.41
C SER A 91 -22.97 -84.58 -8.57
N THR A 92 -24.29 -84.56 -8.72
CA THR A 92 -25.01 -85.11 -9.88
C THR A 92 -25.11 -84.14 -11.05
N LYS A 93 -24.60 -82.91 -10.90
CA LYS A 93 -24.69 -81.87 -11.92
C LYS A 93 -23.62 -82.03 -12.99
N ALA A 94 -23.99 -81.73 -14.24
CA ALA A 94 -23.07 -81.60 -15.37
C ALA A 94 -21.89 -80.66 -15.00
N PRO A 95 -20.69 -80.85 -15.58
CA PRO A 95 -19.57 -79.92 -15.35
C PRO A 95 -20.03 -78.47 -15.57
N SER A 96 -19.56 -77.57 -14.69
CA SER A 96 -19.61 -76.14 -14.98
C SER A 96 -18.99 -75.90 -16.35
N TYR A 97 -19.44 -74.86 -17.05
CA TYR A 97 -18.77 -74.41 -18.27
C TYR A 97 -17.26 -74.31 -18.04
N THR A 98 -16.52 -74.88 -18.98
CA THR A 98 -15.06 -74.74 -19.07
C THR A 98 -14.69 -73.26 -19.19
N ASP A 99 -13.47 -72.91 -18.82
CA ASP A 99 -12.99 -71.53 -18.94
C ASP A 99 -13.11 -71.02 -20.40
N ASP A 100 -12.96 -71.90 -21.39
CA ASP A 100 -13.12 -71.61 -22.82
C ASP A 100 -14.57 -71.34 -23.22
N GLU A 101 -15.53 -72.08 -22.65
CA GLU A 101 -16.96 -71.85 -22.89
C GLU A 101 -17.41 -70.53 -22.25
N LYS A 102 -16.92 -70.20 -21.04
CA LYS A 102 -17.17 -68.90 -20.40
C LYS A 102 -16.58 -67.75 -21.21
N GLN A 103 -15.34 -67.89 -21.70
CA GLN A 103 -14.70 -66.89 -22.55
C GLN A 103 -15.48 -66.71 -23.86
N THR A 104 -15.84 -67.80 -24.54
CA THR A 104 -16.61 -67.75 -25.79
C THR A 104 -17.98 -67.09 -25.59
N PHE A 105 -18.64 -67.38 -24.46
CA PHE A 105 -19.88 -66.73 -24.09
C PHE A 105 -19.67 -65.22 -23.88
N PHE A 106 -18.64 -64.83 -23.13
CA PHE A 106 -18.30 -63.43 -22.88
C PHE A 106 -18.00 -62.67 -24.19
N ASP A 107 -17.20 -63.25 -25.07
CA ASP A 107 -16.83 -62.63 -26.35
C ASP A 107 -18.08 -62.41 -27.23
N ARG A 108 -19.00 -63.38 -27.27
CA ARG A 108 -20.29 -63.25 -27.99
C ARG A 108 -21.25 -62.28 -27.31
N LEU A 109 -21.24 -62.19 -25.98
CA LEU A 109 -22.10 -61.29 -25.21
C LEU A 109 -21.81 -59.82 -25.54
N PHE A 110 -20.53 -59.50 -25.76
CA PHE A 110 -20.05 -58.14 -26.05
C PHE A 110 -19.60 -57.93 -27.50
N SER A 111 -19.92 -58.84 -28.42
CA SER A 111 -19.68 -58.68 -29.87
C SER A 111 -20.86 -57.98 -30.56
N GLU A 112 -20.64 -57.54 -31.81
CA GLU A 112 -21.70 -56.97 -32.66
C GLU A 112 -22.78 -58.00 -33.03
N GLU A 113 -22.42 -59.28 -33.18
CA GLU A 113 -23.37 -60.36 -33.48
C GLU A 113 -24.32 -60.66 -32.31
N GLY A 114 -23.83 -60.46 -31.07
CA GLY A 114 -24.58 -60.70 -29.84
C GLY A 114 -24.93 -62.16 -29.58
N ILE A 115 -25.73 -62.38 -28.53
CA ILE A 115 -26.32 -63.68 -28.19
C ILE A 115 -27.84 -63.57 -28.14
N ASN A 116 -28.54 -64.63 -28.57
CA ASN A 116 -30.00 -64.67 -28.46
C ASN A 116 -30.43 -64.99 -27.02
N ASN A 117 -31.68 -64.66 -26.69
CA ASN A 117 -32.20 -64.80 -25.32
C ASN A 117 -32.23 -66.26 -24.83
N ASP A 118 -32.52 -67.23 -25.70
CA ASP A 118 -32.67 -68.63 -25.30
C ASP A 118 -31.30 -69.25 -24.96
N ASP A 119 -30.28 -68.99 -25.77
CA ASP A 119 -28.91 -69.42 -25.52
C ASP A 119 -28.33 -68.75 -24.26
N ALA A 120 -28.58 -67.45 -24.09
CA ALA A 120 -28.18 -66.73 -22.88
C ALA A 120 -28.86 -67.30 -21.64
N LYS A 121 -30.19 -67.51 -21.69
CA LYS A 121 -30.97 -68.07 -20.58
C LYS A 121 -30.52 -69.50 -20.25
N LYS A 122 -30.19 -70.31 -21.25
CA LYS A 122 -29.66 -71.67 -21.06
C LYS A 122 -28.30 -71.63 -20.35
N PHE A 123 -27.41 -70.72 -20.75
CA PHE A 123 -26.11 -70.55 -20.10
C PHE A 123 -26.25 -70.08 -18.66
N LEU A 124 -27.00 -69.01 -18.41
CA LEU A 124 -27.13 -68.38 -17.10
C LEU A 124 -27.87 -69.25 -16.06
N ASN A 125 -28.73 -70.16 -16.50
CA ASN A 125 -29.41 -71.12 -15.62
C ASN A 125 -28.61 -72.40 -15.35
N THR A 126 -27.49 -72.62 -16.04
CA THR A 126 -26.63 -73.79 -15.79
C THR A 126 -25.74 -73.50 -14.59
N SER A 127 -26.19 -73.90 -13.39
CA SER A 127 -25.40 -73.80 -12.15
C SER A 127 -24.20 -74.76 -12.17
N GLY A 128 -23.01 -74.28 -11.79
CA GLY A 128 -21.77 -75.05 -11.80
C GLY A 128 -21.71 -76.25 -10.84
N ARG A 129 -20.71 -77.12 -11.05
CA ARG A 129 -20.41 -78.30 -10.21
C ARG A 129 -19.97 -77.88 -8.81
N PHE A 130 -20.84 -77.94 -7.80
CA PHE A 130 -20.37 -77.85 -6.41
C PHE A 130 -21.24 -78.73 -5.51
N GLY A 131 -20.83 -79.99 -5.36
CA GLY A 131 -21.34 -80.89 -4.33
C GLY A 131 -20.71 -80.66 -2.95
N THR A 132 -19.90 -79.59 -2.81
CA THR A 132 -19.15 -79.24 -1.60
C THR A 132 -19.82 -78.14 -0.77
N GLY A 133 -20.76 -77.35 -1.32
CA GLY A 133 -21.44 -76.31 -0.53
C GLY A 133 -22.25 -76.85 0.65
N PHE A 134 -22.80 -78.06 0.50
CA PHE A 134 -23.43 -78.79 1.62
C PHE A 134 -22.42 -79.16 2.72
N MET A 135 -21.13 -79.30 2.39
CA MET A 135 -20.09 -79.61 3.38
C MET A 135 -19.85 -78.48 4.36
N THR A 136 -19.92 -77.23 3.91
CA THR A 136 -19.78 -76.05 4.75
C THR A 136 -20.86 -76.01 5.85
N THR A 137 -22.00 -76.69 5.65
CA THR A 137 -23.04 -76.78 6.68
C THR A 137 -22.67 -77.67 7.87
N TYR A 138 -21.63 -78.52 7.76
CA TYR A 138 -21.11 -79.26 8.92
C TYR A 138 -20.39 -78.38 9.93
N LEU A 139 -20.07 -77.12 9.58
CA LEU A 139 -19.66 -76.09 10.55
C LEU A 139 -20.79 -75.74 11.54
N LEU A 140 -22.04 -75.96 11.15
CA LEU A 140 -23.19 -75.83 12.05
C LEU A 140 -23.35 -77.09 12.89
N SER A 141 -23.42 -78.26 12.24
CA SER A 141 -23.62 -79.52 12.95
C SER A 141 -23.18 -80.73 12.16
N LYS A 142 -22.60 -81.72 12.86
CA LYS A 142 -22.36 -83.09 12.37
C LYS A 142 -23.63 -83.94 12.30
N LYS A 143 -24.75 -83.46 12.85
CA LYS A 143 -26.06 -84.12 12.86
C LYS A 143 -27.07 -83.25 12.13
N ILE A 144 -27.54 -83.73 10.98
CA ILE A 144 -28.47 -83.00 10.12
C ILE A 144 -29.72 -83.85 9.91
N SER A 145 -30.89 -83.29 10.16
CA SER A 145 -32.17 -83.92 9.83
C SER A 145 -32.72 -83.29 8.54
N LEU A 146 -33.13 -84.14 7.60
CA LEU A 146 -33.73 -83.73 6.33
C LEU A 146 -35.18 -84.18 6.28
N GLU A 147 -36.09 -83.21 6.25
CA GLU A 147 -37.51 -83.39 5.99
C GLU A 147 -37.84 -82.85 4.61
N SER A 148 -38.43 -83.64 3.73
CA SER A 148 -38.90 -83.14 2.44
C SER A 148 -39.90 -84.09 1.81
N ILE A 149 -40.21 -83.83 0.54
CA ILE A 149 -41.05 -84.63 -0.33
C ILE A 149 -40.18 -85.26 -1.42
N TYR A 150 -40.45 -86.53 -1.70
CA TYR A 150 -39.75 -87.37 -2.65
C TYR A 150 -40.72 -87.80 -3.74
N THR A 151 -40.34 -87.61 -5.00
CA THR A 151 -41.16 -87.97 -6.16
C THR A 151 -40.64 -89.25 -6.82
N THR A 152 -41.53 -90.22 -7.02
CA THR A 152 -41.33 -91.39 -7.89
C THR A 152 -42.15 -91.23 -9.17
N SER A 153 -42.00 -92.14 -10.12
CA SER A 153 -42.74 -92.11 -11.40
C SER A 153 -44.26 -91.95 -11.24
N ASP A 154 -44.83 -92.40 -10.11
CA ASP A 154 -46.29 -92.51 -9.93
C ASP A 154 -46.83 -91.85 -8.65
N ARG A 155 -45.98 -91.38 -7.72
CA ARG A 155 -46.40 -90.85 -6.39
C ARG A 155 -45.44 -89.81 -5.82
N ILE A 156 -45.97 -88.91 -5.00
CA ILE A 156 -45.20 -87.99 -4.14
C ILE A 156 -45.37 -88.42 -2.69
N LYS A 157 -44.26 -88.59 -1.96
CA LYS A 157 -44.23 -89.03 -0.56
C LYS A 157 -43.49 -88.03 0.31
N SER A 158 -43.93 -87.79 1.54
CA SER A 158 -43.09 -87.15 2.56
C SER A 158 -42.04 -88.13 3.08
N PHE A 159 -40.86 -87.63 3.46
CA PHE A 159 -39.82 -88.42 4.08
C PHE A 159 -39.04 -87.64 5.14
N PHE A 160 -38.41 -88.40 6.03
CA PHE A 160 -37.46 -87.92 7.03
C PHE A 160 -36.19 -88.79 6.94
N ILE A 161 -35.03 -88.17 6.79
CA ILE A 161 -33.72 -88.85 6.80
C ILE A 161 -32.79 -88.14 7.79
N SER A 162 -32.18 -88.91 8.69
CA SER A 162 -31.12 -88.43 9.59
C SER A 162 -29.73 -88.68 8.98
N LEU A 163 -28.94 -87.62 8.87
CA LEU A 163 -27.54 -87.64 8.45
C LEU A 163 -26.65 -87.40 9.67
N ASP A 164 -26.32 -88.48 10.37
CA ASP A 164 -25.38 -88.45 11.49
C ASP A 164 -23.95 -88.68 10.96
N ARG A 165 -23.06 -87.72 11.18
CA ARG A 165 -21.65 -87.74 10.76
C ARG A 165 -20.70 -87.49 11.94
N GLU A 166 -21.19 -87.63 13.17
CA GLU A 166 -20.34 -87.51 14.36
C GLU A 166 -19.48 -88.76 14.52
N ALA A 167 -18.24 -88.74 14.04
CA ALA A 167 -17.31 -89.85 14.10
C ALA A 167 -15.91 -89.36 14.49
N GLU A 168 -15.20 -90.17 15.28
CA GLU A 168 -13.80 -89.94 15.67
C GLU A 168 -12.82 -90.70 14.76
N THR A 169 -13.31 -91.67 13.98
CA THR A 169 -12.51 -92.45 13.04
C THR A 169 -13.25 -92.67 11.71
N PRO A 170 -12.51 -92.92 10.60
CA PRO A 170 -13.13 -93.27 9.33
C PRO A 170 -14.06 -94.50 9.39
N ASP A 171 -13.74 -95.50 10.23
CA ASP A 171 -14.58 -96.69 10.40
C ASP A 171 -15.92 -96.38 11.09
N GLN A 172 -15.90 -95.50 12.10
CA GLN A 172 -17.15 -95.00 12.70
C GLN A 172 -17.98 -94.22 11.68
N MET A 173 -17.35 -93.39 10.85
CA MET A 173 -18.01 -92.66 9.77
C MET A 173 -18.68 -93.61 8.79
N LYS A 174 -17.98 -94.68 8.38
CA LYS A 174 -18.51 -95.72 7.49
C LYS A 174 -19.81 -96.35 8.02
N GLU A 175 -19.84 -96.75 9.30
CA GLU A 175 -21.05 -97.33 9.89
C GLU A 175 -22.21 -96.33 9.95
N LYS A 176 -21.94 -95.05 10.19
CA LYS A 176 -22.97 -94.02 10.17
C LYS A 176 -23.50 -93.73 8.76
N VAL A 177 -22.63 -93.69 7.76
CA VAL A 177 -23.02 -93.59 6.34
C VAL A 177 -23.91 -94.77 5.95
N LYS A 178 -23.53 -95.99 6.32
CA LYS A 178 -24.31 -97.21 6.05
C LYS A 178 -25.73 -97.13 6.63
N LYS A 179 -25.90 -96.57 7.83
CA LYS A 179 -27.22 -96.33 8.42
C LYS A 179 -28.06 -95.35 7.59
N SER A 180 -27.50 -94.22 7.16
CA SER A 180 -28.22 -93.26 6.30
C SER A 180 -28.67 -93.88 4.97
N PHE A 181 -27.84 -94.73 4.34
CA PHE A 181 -28.21 -95.47 3.12
C PHE A 181 -29.30 -96.53 3.35
N ALA A 182 -29.31 -97.17 4.52
CA ALA A 182 -30.37 -98.11 4.90
C ALA A 182 -31.72 -97.38 5.00
N SER A 183 -31.78 -96.23 5.66
CA SER A 183 -33.00 -95.42 5.76
C SER A 183 -33.51 -94.95 4.39
N PHE A 184 -32.62 -94.62 3.45
CA PHE A 184 -33.01 -94.30 2.08
C PHE A 184 -33.57 -95.52 1.33
N THR A 185 -32.96 -96.69 1.52
CA THR A 185 -33.44 -97.94 0.92
C THR A 185 -34.84 -98.30 1.45
N GLU A 186 -35.09 -98.10 2.75
CA GLU A 186 -36.41 -98.28 3.37
C GLU A 186 -37.45 -97.30 2.79
N LEU A 187 -37.09 -96.02 2.60
CA LEU A 187 -37.95 -95.03 1.95
C LEU A 187 -38.40 -95.49 0.56
N GLU A 188 -37.49 -96.00 -0.26
CA GLU A 188 -37.79 -96.50 -1.61
C GLU A 188 -38.66 -97.77 -1.60
N GLN A 189 -38.51 -98.62 -0.58
CA GLN A 189 -39.24 -99.89 -0.45
C GLN A 189 -40.61 -99.74 0.21
N SER A 190 -40.85 -98.66 0.94
CA SER A 190 -42.09 -98.43 1.65
C SER A 190 -43.29 -98.34 0.69
N ASN A 191 -44.30 -99.19 0.90
CA ASN A 191 -45.62 -99.08 0.24
C ASN A 191 -46.62 -98.29 1.09
N ASP A 192 -46.15 -97.65 2.14
CA ASP A 192 -46.96 -96.94 3.11
C ASP A 192 -47.76 -95.82 2.44
N THR A 193 -49.08 -95.86 2.60
CA THR A 193 -50.00 -94.88 2.04
C THR A 193 -50.15 -93.65 2.92
N GLU A 194 -49.77 -93.72 4.20
CA GLU A 194 -49.89 -92.60 5.15
C GLU A 194 -48.97 -91.43 4.79
N ASN A 195 -47.86 -91.70 4.10
CA ASN A 195 -46.88 -90.67 3.68
C ASN A 195 -47.15 -90.09 2.28
N ASN A 196 -48.21 -90.49 1.57
CA ASN A 196 -48.50 -89.95 0.23
C ASN A 196 -49.12 -88.54 0.32
N ILE A 197 -48.70 -87.65 -0.59
CA ILE A 197 -49.26 -86.29 -0.71
C ILE A 197 -50.05 -86.21 -2.02
N SER A 198 -51.39 -86.14 -1.91
CA SER A 198 -52.29 -86.08 -3.08
C SER A 198 -52.41 -84.68 -3.70
N ASP A 199 -52.27 -83.63 -2.90
CA ASP A 199 -52.59 -82.24 -3.29
C ASP A 199 -51.33 -81.38 -3.43
N TYR A 200 -50.20 -81.97 -3.80
CA TYR A 200 -48.96 -81.23 -3.99
C TYR A 200 -49.10 -80.23 -5.14
N LYS A 201 -48.88 -78.95 -4.82
CA LYS A 201 -48.67 -77.88 -5.80
C LYS A 201 -47.26 -77.34 -5.65
N GLU A 202 -46.52 -77.30 -6.74
CA GLU A 202 -45.16 -76.74 -6.74
C GLU A 202 -45.16 -75.29 -6.26
N GLY A 203 -44.19 -74.94 -5.42
CA GLY A 203 -44.05 -73.61 -4.83
C GLY A 203 -45.03 -73.28 -3.69
N SER A 204 -46.02 -74.14 -3.38
CA SER A 204 -47.12 -73.81 -2.44
C SER A 204 -46.72 -73.75 -0.96
N LYS A 205 -45.68 -74.47 -0.55
CA LYS A 205 -45.19 -74.53 0.83
C LYS A 205 -43.70 -74.85 0.83
N CYS A 206 -42.98 -74.40 1.85
CA CYS A 206 -41.62 -74.83 2.13
C CYS A 206 -41.59 -76.28 2.63
N TYR A 207 -41.68 -77.25 1.71
CA TYR A 207 -41.67 -78.68 2.02
C TYR A 207 -40.29 -79.20 2.40
N THR A 208 -39.23 -78.68 1.76
CA THR A 208 -37.86 -79.08 2.07
C THR A 208 -37.38 -78.29 3.27
N LYS A 209 -36.95 -78.99 4.32
CA LYS A 209 -36.40 -78.46 5.56
C LYS A 209 -35.15 -79.25 5.97
N PHE A 210 -34.06 -78.52 6.21
CA PHE A 210 -32.84 -79.02 6.84
C PHE A 210 -32.78 -78.49 8.27
N VAL A 211 -32.60 -79.37 9.25
CA VAL A 211 -32.46 -79.01 10.66
C VAL A 211 -31.06 -79.36 11.13
N TYR A 212 -30.34 -78.38 11.65
CA TYR A 212 -28.97 -78.50 12.14
C TYR A 212 -28.97 -78.32 13.67
N GLU A 213 -28.86 -79.42 14.40
CA GLU A 213 -28.78 -79.39 15.87
C GLU A 213 -27.35 -79.11 16.30
N TYR A 214 -27.08 -77.95 16.89
CA TYR A 214 -25.71 -77.52 17.16
C TYR A 214 -25.35 -77.45 18.64
N ASP A 215 -24.04 -77.49 18.91
CA ASP A 215 -23.47 -77.13 20.19
C ASP A 215 -23.19 -75.61 20.26
N ALA A 216 -22.44 -75.17 21.28
CA ALA A 216 -22.11 -73.75 21.46
C ALA A 216 -21.28 -73.16 20.30
N GLU A 217 -20.43 -73.95 19.64
CA GLU A 217 -19.61 -73.49 18.52
C GLU A 217 -20.46 -73.36 17.25
N GLY A 218 -21.29 -74.36 16.96
CA GLY A 218 -22.23 -74.30 15.85
C GLY A 218 -23.29 -73.19 16.01
N LYS A 219 -23.73 -72.89 17.24
CA LYS A 219 -24.59 -71.72 17.53
C LYS A 219 -23.93 -70.42 17.09
N LYS A 220 -22.67 -70.22 17.48
CA LYS A 220 -21.89 -69.02 17.11
C LYS A 220 -21.73 -68.92 15.59
N THR A 221 -21.46 -70.04 14.91
CA THR A 221 -21.38 -70.10 13.44
C THR A 221 -22.71 -69.70 12.78
N ALA A 222 -23.84 -70.18 13.32
CA ALA A 222 -25.16 -69.84 12.82
C ALA A 222 -25.44 -68.33 12.98
N GLU A 223 -25.20 -67.77 14.17
CA GLU A 223 -25.36 -66.35 14.47
C GLU A 223 -24.51 -65.46 13.52
N ILE A 224 -23.24 -65.84 13.25
CA ILE A 224 -22.36 -65.12 12.32
C ILE A 224 -22.96 -65.11 10.90
N GLY A 225 -23.43 -66.26 10.41
CA GLY A 225 -24.01 -66.37 9.07
C GLY A 225 -25.32 -65.59 8.92
N ILE A 226 -26.20 -65.61 9.93
CA ILE A 226 -27.44 -64.82 9.90
C ILE A 226 -27.16 -63.32 9.96
N ALA A 227 -26.22 -62.89 10.79
CA ALA A 227 -25.81 -61.48 10.83
C ALA A 227 -25.23 -61.01 9.47
N ASP A 228 -24.54 -61.87 8.73
CA ASP A 228 -24.06 -61.61 7.38
C ASP A 228 -25.20 -61.57 6.35
N LEU A 229 -26.15 -62.51 6.45
CA LEU A 229 -27.35 -62.58 5.62
C LEU A 229 -28.12 -61.26 5.63
N HIS A 230 -28.40 -60.70 6.80
CA HIS A 230 -29.18 -59.45 6.92
C HIS A 230 -28.58 -58.26 6.18
N LYS A 231 -27.25 -58.24 6.01
CA LYS A 231 -26.52 -57.15 5.33
C LYS A 231 -26.56 -57.29 3.82
N SER A 232 -26.47 -58.52 3.31
CA SER A 232 -26.28 -58.77 1.88
C SER A 232 -27.52 -59.28 1.16
N ILE A 233 -28.55 -59.74 1.89
CA ILE A 233 -29.77 -60.30 1.30
C ILE A 233 -30.49 -59.32 0.36
N PRO A 234 -30.53 -57.98 0.60
CA PRO A 234 -31.17 -57.09 -0.35
C PRO A 234 -30.49 -57.11 -1.72
N PHE A 235 -29.16 -57.12 -1.75
CA PHE A 235 -28.40 -57.21 -3.00
C PHE A 235 -28.57 -58.58 -3.66
N THR A 236 -28.53 -59.67 -2.90
CA THR A 236 -28.81 -61.01 -3.43
C THR A 236 -30.19 -61.09 -4.08
N LEU A 237 -31.23 -60.56 -3.44
CA LEU A 237 -32.56 -60.50 -4.05
C LEU A 237 -32.58 -59.65 -5.32
N SER A 238 -31.77 -58.59 -5.42
CA SER A 238 -31.64 -57.80 -6.64
C SER A 238 -30.96 -58.53 -7.82
N PHE A 239 -30.13 -59.54 -7.53
CA PHE A 239 -29.41 -60.32 -8.53
C PHE A 239 -30.07 -61.66 -8.86
N VAL A 240 -30.78 -62.27 -7.91
CA VAL A 240 -31.42 -63.58 -8.07
C VAL A 240 -32.90 -63.42 -8.35
N GLU A 241 -33.32 -63.58 -9.61
CA GLU A 241 -34.71 -63.42 -10.03
C GLU A 241 -35.65 -64.46 -9.41
N LYS A 242 -35.19 -65.73 -9.32
CA LYS A 242 -35.98 -66.88 -8.85
C LYS A 242 -36.46 -66.78 -7.39
N ILE A 243 -35.77 -66.04 -6.54
CA ILE A 243 -36.13 -65.91 -5.12
C ILE A 243 -36.95 -64.62 -4.95
N ASN A 244 -38.17 -64.78 -4.43
CA ASN A 244 -39.10 -63.67 -4.19
C ASN A 244 -39.06 -63.20 -2.73
N SER A 245 -38.95 -64.11 -1.76
CA SER A 245 -38.90 -63.74 -0.34
C SER A 245 -38.00 -64.62 0.52
N VAL A 246 -37.37 -64.01 1.53
CA VAL A 246 -36.62 -64.69 2.58
C VAL A 246 -37.14 -64.24 3.94
N LYS A 247 -37.64 -65.21 4.73
CA LYS A 247 -38.10 -65.01 6.11
C LYS A 247 -37.07 -65.56 7.07
N VAL A 248 -36.64 -64.76 8.04
CA VAL A 248 -35.68 -65.12 9.08
C VAL A 248 -36.38 -64.98 10.43
N ILE A 249 -36.33 -66.02 11.25
CA ILE A 249 -36.88 -66.07 12.61
C ILE A 249 -35.72 -66.26 13.56
N GLU A 250 -35.36 -65.24 14.33
CA GLU A 250 -34.22 -65.26 15.26
C GLU A 250 -34.73 -65.25 16.70
N TYR A 251 -34.63 -66.38 17.39
CA TYR A 251 -35.10 -66.51 18.78
C TYR A 251 -36.55 -66.02 18.95
N GLY A 252 -37.41 -66.36 17.98
CA GLY A 252 -38.82 -65.96 17.93
C GLY A 252 -39.10 -64.63 17.21
N LYS A 253 -38.08 -63.79 16.94
CA LYS A 253 -38.27 -62.50 16.26
C LYS A 253 -38.29 -62.67 14.74
N VAL A 254 -39.33 -62.19 14.09
CA VAL A 254 -39.50 -62.38 12.63
C VAL A 254 -39.01 -61.16 11.85
N THR A 255 -38.19 -61.40 10.83
CA THR A 255 -37.83 -60.45 9.77
C THR A 255 -38.07 -61.08 8.40
N THR A 256 -38.88 -60.45 7.55
CA THR A 256 -39.18 -60.91 6.19
C THR A 256 -38.68 -59.90 5.17
N TYR A 257 -37.95 -60.38 4.17
CA TYR A 257 -37.54 -59.62 2.99
C TYR A 257 -38.36 -60.07 1.79
N THR A 258 -39.13 -59.17 1.18
CA THR A 258 -40.00 -59.48 0.05
C THR A 258 -39.68 -58.57 -1.13
N LYS A 259 -39.40 -59.17 -2.29
CA LYS A 259 -39.17 -58.43 -3.52
C LYS A 259 -40.49 -57.84 -4.03
N LEU A 260 -40.49 -56.54 -4.30
CA LEU A 260 -41.61 -55.85 -4.92
C LEU A 260 -41.35 -55.63 -6.40
N LYS A 261 -42.38 -55.23 -7.15
CA LYS A 261 -42.25 -54.84 -8.56
C LYS A 261 -41.19 -53.72 -8.69
N PRO A 262 -40.17 -53.87 -9.57
CA PRO A 262 -39.15 -52.84 -9.78
C PRO A 262 -39.73 -51.64 -10.54
N LEU A 263 -39.05 -50.50 -10.43
CA LEU A 263 -39.29 -49.31 -11.26
C LEU A 263 -38.18 -49.23 -12.30
N THR A 264 -38.52 -49.06 -13.58
CA THR A 264 -37.52 -49.04 -14.66
C THR A 264 -37.51 -47.68 -15.34
N PHE A 265 -36.34 -47.07 -15.43
CA PHE A 265 -36.09 -45.75 -15.99
C PHE A 265 -34.97 -45.86 -17.03
N ASP A 266 -35.33 -45.99 -18.30
CA ASP A 266 -34.37 -46.18 -19.39
C ASP A 266 -33.40 -47.35 -19.12
N SER A 267 -32.11 -47.08 -18.88
CA SER A 267 -31.06 -48.05 -18.58
C SER A 267 -30.93 -48.43 -17.09
N VAL A 268 -31.61 -47.70 -16.18
CA VAL A 268 -31.54 -47.91 -14.73
C VAL A 268 -32.83 -48.54 -14.21
N SER A 269 -32.72 -49.64 -13.47
CA SER A 269 -33.84 -50.26 -12.76
C SER A 269 -33.68 -50.10 -11.25
N ILE A 270 -34.70 -49.62 -10.56
CA ILE A 270 -34.78 -49.58 -9.10
C ILE A 270 -35.46 -50.86 -8.61
N VAL A 271 -34.67 -51.77 -8.06
CA VAL A 271 -35.18 -52.95 -7.37
C VAL A 271 -35.64 -52.53 -5.98
N ARG A 272 -36.85 -52.95 -5.61
CA ARG A 272 -37.50 -52.58 -4.35
C ARG A 272 -37.73 -53.82 -3.50
N ILE A 273 -37.30 -53.78 -2.25
CA ILE A 273 -37.41 -54.88 -1.30
C ILE A 273 -38.04 -54.35 -0.02
N GLU A 274 -39.21 -54.90 0.33
CA GLU A 274 -39.85 -54.62 1.62
C GLU A 274 -39.19 -55.47 2.70
N LYS A 275 -38.67 -54.83 3.75
CA LYS A 275 -38.21 -55.46 4.97
C LYS A 275 -39.27 -55.26 6.05
N GLU A 276 -39.97 -56.32 6.40
CA GLU A 276 -40.98 -56.34 7.46
C GLU A 276 -40.40 -56.98 8.72
N THR A 277 -40.49 -56.29 9.84
CA THR A 277 -40.21 -56.79 11.19
C THR A 277 -41.48 -56.70 12.04
N GLU A 278 -41.50 -57.26 13.25
CA GLU A 278 -42.68 -57.22 14.13
C GLU A 278 -43.26 -55.81 14.38
N ASN A 279 -42.41 -54.78 14.38
CA ASN A 279 -42.79 -53.42 14.75
C ASN A 279 -42.62 -52.38 13.62
N ASP A 280 -42.02 -52.76 12.50
CA ASP A 280 -41.60 -51.81 11.46
C ASP A 280 -41.62 -52.42 10.06
N LYS A 281 -41.95 -51.60 9.07
CA LYS A 281 -41.84 -51.91 7.64
C LYS A 281 -40.96 -50.87 6.98
N ALA A 282 -39.80 -51.31 6.47
CA ALA A 282 -38.86 -50.48 5.76
C ALA A 282 -38.79 -50.86 4.28
N LEU A 283 -38.68 -49.87 3.40
CA LEU A 283 -38.43 -50.08 1.98
C LEU A 283 -36.93 -49.93 1.70
N ILE A 284 -36.32 -50.96 1.12
CA ILE A 284 -34.94 -50.94 0.65
C ILE A 284 -34.95 -50.82 -0.87
N GLU A 285 -34.26 -49.82 -1.40
CA GLU A 285 -34.17 -49.59 -2.84
C GLU A 285 -32.72 -49.71 -3.33
N ILE A 286 -32.56 -50.40 -4.46
CA ILE A 286 -31.26 -50.66 -5.08
C ILE A 286 -31.36 -50.26 -6.54
N ALA A 287 -30.57 -49.26 -6.93
CA ALA A 287 -30.38 -48.94 -8.34
C ALA A 287 -29.51 -50.02 -8.99
N LYS A 288 -29.98 -50.56 -10.10
CA LYS A 288 -29.40 -51.68 -10.83
C LYS A 288 -29.26 -51.29 -12.30
N VAL A 289 -28.06 -51.50 -12.86
CA VAL A 289 -27.81 -51.39 -14.30
C VAL A 289 -27.23 -52.72 -14.76
N SER A 290 -27.82 -53.32 -15.77
CA SER A 290 -27.44 -54.63 -16.29
C SER A 290 -27.14 -54.54 -17.77
N GLU A 291 -26.22 -55.40 -18.23
CA GLU A 291 -26.21 -55.73 -19.65
C GLU A 291 -27.53 -56.45 -20.02
N LYS A 292 -27.87 -56.46 -21.32
CA LYS A 292 -29.12 -56.96 -21.90
C LYS A 292 -29.64 -58.30 -21.34
N HIS A 293 -28.77 -59.25 -21.04
CA HIS A 293 -29.13 -60.60 -20.56
C HIS A 293 -28.93 -60.81 -19.05
N GLY A 294 -28.49 -59.80 -18.30
CA GLY A 294 -28.27 -59.86 -16.85
C GLY A 294 -27.03 -60.63 -16.37
N ALA A 295 -26.15 -61.09 -17.26
CA ALA A 295 -24.91 -61.79 -16.96
C ALA A 295 -23.89 -60.92 -16.20
N LEU A 296 -23.85 -59.61 -16.53
CA LEU A 296 -23.08 -58.59 -15.82
C LEU A 296 -24.02 -57.48 -15.35
N THR A 297 -23.93 -57.14 -14.07
CA THR A 297 -24.77 -56.13 -13.43
C THR A 297 -23.95 -55.33 -12.44
N ILE A 298 -24.22 -54.03 -12.35
CA ILE A 298 -23.77 -53.19 -11.24
C ILE A 298 -24.97 -52.71 -10.42
N SER A 299 -24.73 -52.40 -9.15
CA SER A 299 -25.77 -51.86 -8.29
C SER A 299 -25.25 -50.95 -7.18
N ILE A 300 -26.12 -50.07 -6.69
CA ILE A 300 -25.86 -49.19 -5.55
C ILE A 300 -27.15 -48.94 -4.77
N PRO A 301 -27.13 -48.91 -3.43
CA PRO A 301 -28.32 -48.60 -2.65
C PRO A 301 -28.69 -47.13 -2.79
N VAL A 302 -30.00 -46.87 -2.81
CA VAL A 302 -30.55 -45.53 -3.00
C VAL A 302 -31.77 -45.32 -2.09
N GLU A 303 -32.11 -44.06 -1.86
CA GLU A 303 -33.31 -43.64 -1.14
C GLU A 303 -34.13 -42.72 -2.05
N ASN A 304 -35.41 -43.03 -2.27
CA ASN A 304 -36.28 -42.14 -3.04
C ASN A 304 -36.51 -40.81 -2.31
N ILE A 305 -36.29 -39.70 -3.01
CA ILE A 305 -36.53 -38.34 -2.50
C ILE A 305 -37.43 -37.53 -3.44
N GLY A 306 -38.09 -38.19 -4.40
CA GLY A 306 -38.94 -37.56 -5.40
C GLY A 306 -39.16 -38.41 -6.65
N GLU A 307 -39.81 -37.82 -7.66
CA GLU A 307 -40.07 -38.49 -8.93
C GLU A 307 -38.77 -38.69 -9.72
N SER A 308 -38.32 -39.93 -9.86
CA SER A 308 -37.06 -40.31 -10.52
C SER A 308 -35.79 -39.68 -9.90
N LYS A 309 -35.90 -39.04 -8.73
CA LYS A 309 -34.80 -38.44 -7.98
C LYS A 309 -34.51 -39.28 -6.74
N TYR A 310 -33.24 -39.65 -6.59
CA TYR A 310 -32.79 -40.51 -5.51
C TYR A 310 -31.58 -39.90 -4.80
N LYS A 311 -31.39 -40.26 -3.54
CA LYS A 311 -30.16 -40.03 -2.78
C LYS A 311 -29.33 -41.30 -2.80
N ILE A 312 -28.07 -41.22 -3.22
CA ILE A 312 -27.15 -42.35 -3.20
C ILE A 312 -26.74 -42.64 -1.75
N LEU A 313 -26.83 -43.91 -1.37
CA LEU A 313 -26.35 -44.40 -0.10
C LEU A 313 -25.02 -45.12 -0.30
N PHE A 314 -24.12 -45.01 0.66
CA PHE A 314 -22.92 -45.82 0.65
C PHE A 314 -23.27 -47.24 1.16
N PRO A 315 -22.90 -48.32 0.45
CA PRO A 315 -23.16 -49.66 0.95
C PRO A 315 -22.42 -49.88 2.27
N ASN A 316 -23.08 -50.55 3.22
CA ASN A 316 -22.52 -50.84 4.54
C ASN A 316 -21.11 -51.46 4.41
N GLU A 317 -20.17 -51.06 5.26
CA GLU A 317 -18.76 -51.50 5.21
C GLU A 317 -18.59 -53.01 5.28
N ALA A 318 -19.56 -53.74 5.83
CA ALA A 318 -19.57 -55.19 5.88
C ALA A 318 -20.32 -55.85 4.70
N THR A 319 -20.79 -55.07 3.71
CA THR A 319 -21.42 -55.60 2.49
C THR A 319 -20.34 -55.96 1.48
N PRO A 320 -20.31 -57.21 0.98
CA PRO A 320 -19.41 -57.60 -0.10
C PRO A 320 -19.60 -56.71 -1.33
N ARG A 321 -18.52 -56.42 -2.07
CA ARG A 321 -18.56 -55.58 -3.28
C ARG A 321 -18.64 -56.39 -4.57
N LYS A 322 -18.39 -57.70 -4.49
CA LYS A 322 -18.38 -58.62 -5.64
C LYS A 322 -19.34 -59.78 -5.41
N PHE A 323 -20.11 -60.14 -6.44
CA PHE A 323 -21.13 -61.18 -6.39
C PHE A 323 -21.06 -62.11 -7.60
N ILE A 324 -21.40 -63.38 -7.37
CA ILE A 324 -21.71 -64.38 -8.41
C ILE A 324 -23.11 -64.92 -8.09
N SER A 325 -24.14 -64.12 -8.32
CA SER A 325 -25.50 -64.22 -7.74
C SER A 325 -25.58 -64.05 -6.22
N PHE A 326 -24.63 -64.62 -5.50
CA PHE A 326 -24.47 -64.54 -4.05
C PHE A 326 -23.15 -63.82 -3.69
N PRO A 327 -23.04 -63.28 -2.48
CA PRO A 327 -21.89 -62.46 -2.10
C PRO A 327 -20.58 -63.27 -2.09
N LEU A 328 -19.50 -62.68 -2.60
CA LEU A 328 -18.15 -63.19 -2.38
C LEU A 328 -17.63 -62.59 -1.07
N VAL A 329 -17.84 -63.33 0.02
CA VAL A 329 -17.43 -62.95 1.38
C VAL A 329 -15.92 -62.65 1.40
N GLY A 330 -15.52 -61.50 1.95
CA GLY A 330 -14.13 -61.01 1.92
C GLY A 330 -13.87 -59.92 0.87
N SER A 331 -14.87 -59.55 0.07
CA SER A 331 -14.77 -58.48 -0.94
C SER A 331 -15.24 -57.10 -0.47
N GLU A 332 -15.48 -56.91 0.82
CA GLU A 332 -16.15 -55.72 1.37
C GLU A 332 -15.33 -54.42 1.20
N THR A 333 -14.01 -54.54 1.27
CA THR A 333 -13.04 -53.44 1.17
C THR A 333 -12.57 -53.17 -0.25
N PHE A 334 -13.11 -53.87 -1.26
CA PHE A 334 -12.69 -53.70 -2.65
C PHE A 334 -13.13 -52.30 -3.15
N PRO A 335 -12.20 -51.42 -3.54
CA PRO A 335 -12.50 -50.03 -3.84
C PRO A 335 -13.04 -49.87 -5.27
N PHE A 336 -14.36 -50.08 -5.41
CA PHE A 336 -15.12 -49.81 -6.62
C PHE A 336 -16.37 -48.99 -6.24
N PRO A 337 -16.78 -47.99 -7.05
CA PRO A 337 -17.89 -47.09 -6.66
C PRO A 337 -19.23 -47.79 -6.45
N VAL A 338 -19.41 -48.96 -7.06
CA VAL A 338 -20.65 -49.73 -7.09
C VAL A 338 -20.38 -51.21 -6.78
N ILE A 339 -21.42 -51.96 -6.45
CA ILE A 339 -21.33 -53.43 -6.28
C ILE A 339 -21.43 -54.09 -7.65
N ILE A 340 -20.55 -55.04 -7.95
CA ILE A 340 -20.54 -55.77 -9.22
C ILE A 340 -21.03 -57.21 -9.01
N ASN A 341 -21.99 -57.63 -9.82
CA ASN A 341 -22.43 -59.01 -9.93
C ASN A 341 -22.16 -59.54 -11.34
N SER A 342 -21.47 -60.68 -11.44
CA SER A 342 -21.33 -61.39 -12.70
C SER A 342 -21.39 -62.89 -12.53
N SER A 343 -22.21 -63.57 -13.34
CA SER A 343 -22.24 -65.04 -13.41
C SER A 343 -20.99 -65.62 -14.09
N LEU A 344 -20.20 -64.76 -14.76
CA LEU A 344 -19.02 -65.16 -15.53
C LEU A 344 -17.72 -65.11 -14.72
N PHE A 345 -17.73 -64.53 -13.52
CA PHE A 345 -16.55 -64.50 -12.67
C PHE A 345 -16.02 -65.93 -12.39
N ASN A 346 -14.70 -66.04 -12.38
CA ASN A 346 -13.98 -67.21 -11.92
C ASN A 346 -13.41 -66.93 -10.52
N PRO A 347 -13.91 -67.59 -9.46
CA PRO A 347 -13.35 -67.43 -8.14
C PRO A 347 -11.91 -67.96 -8.09
N ALA A 348 -11.08 -67.40 -7.19
CA ALA A 348 -9.67 -67.75 -7.06
C ALA A 348 -9.45 -69.16 -6.46
N ASP A 349 -10.42 -69.63 -5.68
CA ASP A 349 -10.42 -70.93 -5.03
C ASP A 349 -11.84 -71.52 -4.99
N ASP A 350 -11.94 -72.78 -4.54
CA ASP A 350 -13.21 -73.48 -4.36
C ASP A 350 -14.05 -72.91 -3.20
N THR A 351 -13.49 -71.99 -2.40
CA THR A 351 -14.16 -71.37 -1.23
C THR A 351 -14.93 -70.10 -1.58
N ARG A 352 -14.84 -69.63 -2.83
CA ARG A 352 -15.57 -68.45 -3.37
C ARG A 352 -15.31 -67.17 -2.55
N SER A 353 -14.14 -67.08 -1.93
CA SER A 353 -13.72 -65.96 -1.07
C SER A 353 -13.27 -64.74 -1.89
N SER A 354 -12.78 -64.96 -3.11
CA SER A 354 -12.20 -63.89 -3.92
C SER A 354 -12.25 -64.20 -5.43
N VAL A 355 -12.01 -63.15 -6.21
CA VAL A 355 -11.83 -63.20 -7.68
C VAL A 355 -10.43 -62.67 -7.92
N SER A 356 -9.54 -63.51 -8.44
CA SER A 356 -8.15 -63.11 -8.71
C SER A 356 -8.10 -62.18 -9.92
N LEU A 357 -7.41 -61.05 -9.73
CA LEU A 357 -7.08 -60.06 -10.78
C LEU A 357 -5.57 -59.97 -11.02
N ASN A 358 -4.77 -60.77 -10.32
CA ASN A 358 -3.30 -60.79 -10.44
C ASN A 358 -2.87 -61.83 -11.46
N LEU A 359 -2.04 -61.42 -12.42
CA LEU A 359 -1.34 -62.37 -13.27
C LEU A 359 -0.22 -63.01 -12.43
N SER A 360 -0.32 -64.31 -12.14
CA SER A 360 0.78 -65.02 -11.50
C SER A 360 1.99 -65.06 -12.44
N GLY A 361 3.20 -64.81 -11.94
CA GLY A 361 4.44 -64.70 -12.72
C GLY A 361 4.94 -65.98 -13.41
N SER A 362 4.07 -66.94 -13.75
CA SER A 362 4.39 -68.06 -14.63
C SER A 362 4.09 -67.67 -16.08
N PHE A 363 4.92 -68.13 -17.02
CA PHE A 363 4.83 -67.88 -18.47
C PHE A 363 3.57 -68.48 -19.15
N GLN A 364 2.51 -68.79 -18.40
CA GLN A 364 1.28 -69.40 -18.89
C GLN A 364 0.12 -68.40 -18.79
N TYR A 365 -0.56 -68.16 -19.90
CA TYR A 365 -1.76 -67.32 -19.99
C TYR A 365 -2.87 -67.87 -19.08
N ASP A 366 -3.13 -67.21 -17.94
CA ASP A 366 -4.22 -67.57 -17.04
C ASP A 366 -5.55 -67.00 -17.56
N LYS A 367 -6.25 -67.81 -18.36
CA LYS A 367 -7.57 -67.49 -18.96
C LYS A 367 -8.57 -66.98 -17.92
N LYS A 368 -8.53 -67.49 -16.68
CA LYS A 368 -9.50 -67.13 -15.62
C LYS A 368 -9.31 -65.68 -15.18
N VAL A 369 -8.06 -65.29 -14.94
CA VAL A 369 -7.71 -63.92 -14.53
C VAL A 369 -8.00 -62.95 -15.67
N HIS A 370 -7.68 -63.31 -16.92
CA HIS A 370 -7.98 -62.47 -18.08
C HIS A 370 -9.49 -62.22 -18.25
N LEU A 371 -10.33 -63.24 -18.12
CA LEU A 371 -11.78 -63.07 -18.17
C LEU A 371 -12.29 -62.18 -17.02
N ASN A 372 -11.79 -62.38 -15.79
CA ASN A 372 -12.16 -61.54 -14.65
C ASN A 372 -11.82 -60.06 -14.89
N ARG A 373 -10.60 -59.77 -15.41
CA ARG A 373 -10.18 -58.42 -15.80
C ARG A 373 -11.12 -57.82 -16.85
N ALA A 374 -11.44 -58.57 -17.90
CA ALA A 374 -12.33 -58.12 -18.96
C ALA A 374 -13.76 -57.82 -18.44
N ILE A 375 -14.25 -58.57 -17.45
CA ILE A 375 -15.54 -58.28 -16.79
C ILE A 375 -15.51 -56.92 -16.09
N PHE A 376 -14.42 -56.60 -15.37
CA PHE A 376 -14.26 -55.29 -14.74
C PHE A 376 -14.20 -54.17 -15.78
N GLU A 377 -13.46 -54.34 -16.86
CA GLU A 377 -13.38 -53.35 -17.96
C GLU A 377 -14.77 -53.11 -18.58
N LYS A 378 -15.57 -54.16 -18.83
CA LYS A 378 -16.95 -54.01 -19.33
C LYS A 378 -17.90 -53.38 -18.32
N SER A 379 -17.66 -53.54 -17.01
CA SER A 379 -18.49 -52.92 -15.98
C SER A 379 -18.44 -51.39 -15.99
N ILE A 380 -17.36 -50.80 -16.52
CA ILE A 380 -17.21 -49.34 -16.67
C ILE A 380 -18.29 -48.76 -17.59
N GLY A 381 -18.67 -49.49 -18.64
CA GLY A 381 -19.76 -49.09 -19.53
C GLY A 381 -21.11 -48.99 -18.82
N LEU A 382 -21.39 -49.92 -17.88
CA LEU A 382 -22.60 -49.86 -17.05
C LEU A 382 -22.50 -48.74 -16.02
N TYR A 383 -21.32 -48.54 -15.42
CA TYR A 383 -21.05 -47.45 -14.49
C TYR A 383 -21.29 -46.08 -15.14
N LYS A 384 -20.83 -45.88 -16.39
CA LYS A 384 -21.06 -44.66 -17.17
C LYS A 384 -22.55 -44.38 -17.36
N GLN A 385 -23.36 -45.40 -17.63
CA GLN A 385 -24.81 -45.26 -17.76
C GLN A 385 -25.43 -44.79 -16.44
N LEU A 386 -25.05 -45.43 -15.32
CA LEU A 386 -25.51 -45.03 -13.99
C LEU A 386 -25.10 -43.59 -13.64
N LEU A 387 -23.83 -43.23 -13.85
CA LEU A 387 -23.31 -41.89 -13.57
C LEU A 387 -24.04 -40.82 -14.40
N SER A 388 -24.22 -41.08 -15.69
CA SER A 388 -24.92 -40.16 -16.61
C SER A 388 -26.37 -39.97 -16.18
N PHE A 389 -27.08 -41.06 -15.88
CA PHE A 389 -28.46 -41.01 -15.41
C PHE A 389 -28.58 -40.29 -14.06
N ALA A 390 -27.75 -40.62 -13.08
CA ALA A 390 -27.75 -40.00 -11.76
C ALA A 390 -27.43 -38.50 -11.84
N SER A 391 -26.51 -38.11 -12.72
CA SER A 391 -26.17 -36.71 -12.99
C SER A 391 -27.35 -35.96 -13.61
N GLU A 392 -27.95 -36.49 -14.70
CA GLU A 392 -29.09 -35.89 -15.39
C GLU A 392 -30.31 -35.73 -14.46
N LYS A 393 -30.59 -36.75 -13.64
CA LYS A 393 -31.69 -36.72 -12.66
C LYS A 393 -31.33 -36.02 -11.35
N LYS A 394 -30.13 -35.41 -11.26
CA LYS A 394 -29.64 -34.65 -10.10
C LYS A 394 -29.75 -35.41 -8.77
N TRP A 395 -29.35 -36.69 -8.77
CA TRP A 395 -29.37 -37.53 -7.58
C TRP A 395 -28.49 -36.97 -6.46
N GLU A 396 -28.96 -36.96 -5.22
CA GLU A 396 -28.18 -36.47 -4.07
C GLU A 396 -27.06 -37.44 -3.69
N ASN A 397 -26.00 -36.93 -3.04
CA ASN A 397 -24.81 -37.70 -2.67
C ASN A 397 -24.10 -38.41 -3.85
N ILE A 398 -24.22 -37.84 -5.06
CA ILE A 398 -23.59 -38.39 -6.26
C ILE A 398 -22.07 -38.50 -6.17
N HIS A 399 -21.43 -37.70 -5.32
CA HIS A 399 -20.00 -37.74 -5.03
C HIS A 399 -19.52 -39.12 -4.57
N TYR A 400 -20.39 -39.98 -4.01
CA TYR A 400 -20.01 -41.36 -3.67
C TYR A 400 -19.66 -42.22 -4.89
N LEU A 401 -20.14 -41.88 -6.09
CA LEU A 401 -19.72 -42.53 -7.33
C LEU A 401 -18.28 -42.16 -7.72
N ALA A 402 -17.69 -41.11 -7.14
CA ALA A 402 -16.32 -40.71 -7.44
C ALA A 402 -15.25 -41.49 -6.66
N LYS A 403 -15.64 -42.36 -5.72
CA LYS A 403 -14.72 -43.21 -4.95
C LYS A 403 -14.02 -44.23 -5.86
N SER A 404 -12.74 -44.00 -6.13
CA SER A 404 -11.97 -44.73 -7.15
C SER A 404 -10.59 -45.17 -6.64
N ASP A 405 -10.49 -45.61 -5.38
CA ASP A 405 -9.20 -45.92 -4.76
C ASP A 405 -8.50 -47.13 -5.39
N LEU A 406 -7.17 -47.22 -5.23
CA LEU A 406 -6.42 -48.38 -5.69
C LEU A 406 -6.59 -49.57 -4.74
N PRO A 407 -6.97 -50.77 -5.23
CA PRO A 407 -7.04 -51.95 -4.38
C PRO A 407 -5.65 -52.39 -3.92
N ILE A 408 -5.58 -53.01 -2.74
CA ILE A 408 -4.33 -53.52 -2.15
C ILE A 408 -3.83 -54.75 -2.93
N ASP A 409 -4.72 -55.71 -3.20
CA ASP A 409 -4.38 -57.04 -3.72
C ASP A 409 -4.65 -57.21 -5.22
N VAL A 410 -4.30 -56.22 -6.04
CA VAL A 410 -4.43 -56.29 -7.51
C VAL A 410 -3.15 -55.82 -8.21
N ASP A 411 -3.03 -56.15 -9.49
CA ASP A 411 -2.05 -55.54 -10.40
C ASP A 411 -2.39 -54.05 -10.53
N LYS A 412 -1.70 -53.25 -9.71
CA LYS A 412 -1.97 -51.82 -9.57
C LYS A 412 -1.84 -51.09 -10.90
N ILE A 413 -0.87 -51.48 -11.73
CA ILE A 413 -0.64 -50.85 -13.04
C ILE A 413 -1.83 -51.10 -13.96
N TRP A 414 -2.25 -52.36 -14.10
CA TRP A 414 -3.41 -52.70 -14.94
C TRP A 414 -4.69 -52.02 -14.41
N TYR A 415 -4.93 -52.09 -13.09
CA TYR A 415 -6.14 -51.51 -12.50
C TYR A 415 -6.18 -49.99 -12.66
N GLN A 416 -5.07 -49.32 -12.42
CA GLN A 416 -4.94 -47.88 -12.61
C GLN A 416 -5.26 -47.50 -14.06
N GLN A 417 -4.61 -48.14 -15.04
CA GLN A 417 -4.75 -47.80 -16.46
C GLN A 417 -6.11 -48.14 -17.05
N ASN A 418 -6.67 -49.31 -16.74
CA ASN A 418 -7.85 -49.83 -17.45
C ASN A 418 -9.15 -49.62 -16.68
N ILE A 419 -9.09 -49.40 -15.36
CA ILE A 419 -10.27 -49.24 -14.50
C ILE A 419 -10.34 -47.85 -13.91
N GLN A 420 -9.36 -47.46 -13.09
CA GLN A 420 -9.40 -46.20 -12.34
C GLN A 420 -9.38 -44.99 -13.26
N GLN A 421 -8.45 -44.94 -14.22
CA GLN A 421 -8.31 -43.81 -15.15
C GLN A 421 -9.56 -43.66 -16.04
N GLU A 422 -10.12 -44.75 -16.54
CA GLU A 422 -11.35 -44.72 -17.34
C GLU A 422 -12.57 -44.25 -16.50
N ILE A 423 -12.70 -44.69 -15.24
CA ILE A 423 -13.72 -44.17 -14.32
C ILE A 423 -13.51 -42.67 -14.05
N ARG A 424 -12.29 -42.24 -13.76
CA ARG A 424 -11.96 -40.83 -13.47
C ARG A 424 -12.21 -39.92 -14.68
N LYS A 425 -11.92 -40.39 -15.89
CA LYS A 425 -12.23 -39.67 -17.14
C LYS A 425 -13.72 -39.35 -17.25
N GLU A 426 -14.59 -40.31 -16.95
CA GLU A 426 -16.05 -40.09 -16.96
C GLU A 426 -16.50 -39.18 -15.80
N ILE A 427 -15.89 -39.31 -14.61
CA ILE A 427 -16.19 -38.45 -13.46
C ILE A 427 -15.85 -36.98 -13.73
N LEU A 428 -14.66 -36.71 -14.28
CA LEU A 428 -14.16 -35.35 -14.51
C LEU A 428 -15.07 -34.55 -15.44
N ASP A 429 -15.82 -35.22 -16.31
CA ASP A 429 -16.73 -34.59 -17.27
C ASP A 429 -18.20 -34.55 -16.83
N ALA A 430 -18.55 -35.18 -15.70
CA ALA A 430 -19.92 -35.27 -15.20
C ALA A 430 -20.28 -34.13 -14.24
N ASP A 431 -21.48 -33.56 -14.38
CA ASP A 431 -22.00 -32.49 -13.50
C ASP A 431 -22.40 -33.02 -12.11
N ILE A 432 -21.40 -33.30 -11.27
CA ILE A 432 -21.59 -34.01 -10.00
C ILE A 432 -21.18 -33.25 -8.74
N VAL A 433 -20.50 -32.09 -8.87
CA VAL A 433 -20.14 -31.26 -7.72
C VAL A 433 -21.27 -30.27 -7.43
N ALA A 434 -21.97 -30.46 -6.31
CA ALA A 434 -22.93 -29.48 -5.83
C ALA A 434 -22.20 -28.31 -5.15
N THR A 435 -22.65 -27.08 -5.41
CA THR A 435 -22.10 -25.86 -4.80
C THR A 435 -23.14 -25.24 -3.85
N GLU A 436 -22.73 -24.29 -3.01
CA GLU A 436 -23.56 -23.77 -1.91
C GLU A 436 -24.81 -23.02 -2.40
N HIS A 437 -24.69 -22.22 -3.46
CA HIS A 437 -25.77 -21.34 -3.92
C HIS A 437 -26.34 -21.73 -5.29
N SER A 438 -25.67 -22.60 -6.04
CA SER A 438 -26.11 -22.99 -7.37
C SER A 438 -27.11 -24.16 -7.37
N THR A 439 -28.10 -24.07 -8.25
CA THR A 439 -29.05 -25.17 -8.54
C THR A 439 -28.53 -26.12 -9.62
N THR A 440 -27.41 -25.78 -10.26
CA THR A 440 -26.69 -26.60 -11.22
C THR A 440 -25.40 -27.11 -10.59
N ARG A 441 -25.03 -28.35 -10.92
CA ARG A 441 -23.76 -28.91 -10.50
C ARG A 441 -22.69 -28.53 -11.50
N ILE A 442 -21.45 -28.45 -11.02
CA ILE A 442 -20.27 -28.25 -11.86
C ILE A 442 -19.51 -29.56 -12.01
N LYS A 443 -18.65 -29.60 -13.02
CA LYS A 443 -17.77 -30.74 -13.28
C LYS A 443 -16.61 -30.72 -12.28
N PRO A 444 -16.13 -31.87 -11.80
CA PRO A 444 -14.97 -31.93 -10.92
C PRO A 444 -13.72 -31.23 -11.49
N LYS A 445 -13.51 -31.29 -12.81
CA LYS A 445 -12.37 -30.60 -13.46
C LYS A 445 -12.46 -29.07 -13.44
N ASP A 446 -13.67 -28.53 -13.32
CA ASP A 446 -13.94 -27.08 -13.28
C ASP A 446 -14.08 -26.59 -11.83
N ALA A 447 -14.12 -27.51 -10.86
CA ALA A 447 -14.21 -27.24 -9.44
C ALA A 447 -12.82 -27.03 -8.81
N LYS A 448 -12.81 -26.32 -7.68
CA LYS A 448 -11.67 -26.16 -6.78
C LYS A 448 -12.07 -26.76 -5.44
N PHE A 449 -11.33 -27.75 -4.97
CA PHE A 449 -11.64 -28.49 -3.75
C PHE A 449 -10.73 -27.99 -2.63
N PRO A 450 -11.27 -27.29 -1.62
CA PRO A 450 -10.48 -26.87 -0.47
C PRO A 450 -9.88 -28.07 0.26
N ILE A 451 -8.56 -28.11 0.39
CA ILE A 451 -7.83 -29.17 1.10
C ILE A 451 -7.14 -28.57 2.32
N TYR A 452 -7.55 -29.01 3.51
CA TYR A 452 -6.99 -28.61 4.80
C TYR A 452 -7.27 -29.67 5.88
N SER A 453 -6.64 -29.60 7.06
CA SER A 453 -6.95 -30.52 8.17
C SER A 453 -8.42 -30.43 8.60
N SER A 454 -9.03 -31.55 9.02
CA SER A 454 -10.48 -31.61 9.30
C SER A 454 -10.96 -30.60 10.36
N ASP A 455 -10.13 -30.26 11.34
CA ASP A 455 -10.44 -29.27 12.38
C ASP A 455 -10.48 -27.82 11.88
N LYS A 456 -9.87 -27.55 10.73
CA LYS A 456 -9.72 -26.21 10.13
C LYS A 456 -10.32 -26.09 8.73
N LEU A 457 -10.81 -27.21 8.17
CA LEU A 457 -11.40 -27.28 6.84
C LEU A 457 -12.62 -26.36 6.69
N ASP A 458 -13.47 -26.27 7.70
CA ASP A 458 -14.65 -25.40 7.70
C ASP A 458 -14.27 -23.92 7.58
N GLU A 459 -13.23 -23.50 8.31
CA GLU A 459 -12.72 -22.13 8.29
C GLU A 459 -12.08 -21.81 6.94
N PHE A 460 -11.22 -22.71 6.44
CA PHE A 460 -10.59 -22.56 5.13
C PHE A 460 -11.62 -22.58 3.98
N TRP A 461 -12.61 -23.47 4.04
CA TRP A 461 -13.73 -23.51 3.10
C TRP A 461 -14.47 -22.18 3.06
N ALA A 462 -14.73 -21.56 4.22
CA ALA A 462 -15.41 -20.27 4.27
C ALA A 462 -14.59 -19.16 3.59
N LEU A 463 -13.26 -19.16 3.75
CA LEU A 463 -12.37 -18.23 3.05
C LEU A 463 -12.39 -18.45 1.53
N CYS A 464 -12.37 -19.71 1.08
CA CYS A 464 -12.51 -20.05 -0.34
C CYS A 464 -13.89 -19.65 -0.88
N GLN A 465 -14.98 -19.98 -0.19
CA GLN A 465 -16.34 -19.63 -0.59
C GLN A 465 -16.49 -18.12 -0.77
N TYR A 466 -15.90 -17.36 0.16
CA TYR A 466 -15.95 -15.91 0.13
C TYR A 466 -15.24 -15.30 -1.09
N LEU A 467 -14.15 -15.92 -1.56
CA LEU A 467 -13.35 -15.38 -2.67
C LEU A 467 -13.72 -15.95 -4.05
N ILE A 468 -13.91 -17.26 -4.16
CA ILE A 468 -14.12 -17.94 -5.44
C ILE A 468 -15.55 -18.50 -5.63
N GLY A 469 -16.42 -18.34 -4.64
CA GLY A 469 -17.87 -18.61 -4.74
C GLY A 469 -18.21 -20.04 -5.16
N ASP A 470 -19.20 -20.17 -6.06
CA ASP A 470 -19.71 -21.46 -6.59
C ASP A 470 -18.73 -22.19 -7.53
N LYS A 471 -17.43 -22.10 -7.27
CA LYS A 471 -16.39 -22.96 -7.86
C LYS A 471 -15.95 -24.08 -6.92
N ILE A 472 -16.43 -24.09 -5.67
CA ILE A 472 -16.08 -25.11 -4.67
C ILE A 472 -17.30 -25.97 -4.31
N PRO A 473 -17.10 -27.19 -3.75
CA PRO A 473 -18.21 -27.98 -3.23
C PRO A 473 -18.95 -27.24 -2.12
N ARG A 474 -20.25 -27.48 -1.99
CA ARG A 474 -21.05 -27.05 -0.84
C ARG A 474 -20.44 -27.54 0.47
N LYS A 475 -20.74 -26.85 1.57
CA LYS A 475 -20.11 -27.11 2.87
C LYS A 475 -20.27 -28.57 3.31
N ASP A 476 -21.47 -29.13 3.22
CA ASP A 476 -21.77 -30.50 3.68
C ASP A 476 -21.01 -31.61 2.91
N ASP A 477 -20.50 -31.31 1.71
CA ASP A 477 -19.83 -32.28 0.85
C ASP A 477 -18.30 -32.12 0.85
N VAL A 478 -17.76 -31.01 1.40
CA VAL A 478 -16.33 -30.65 1.24
C VAL A 478 -15.39 -31.70 1.83
N GLU A 479 -15.69 -32.22 3.03
CA GLU A 479 -14.86 -33.24 3.68
C GLU A 479 -14.90 -34.57 2.93
N ILE A 480 -16.05 -34.93 2.36
CA ILE A 480 -16.20 -36.15 1.56
C ILE A 480 -15.36 -36.04 0.28
N TRP A 481 -15.41 -34.90 -0.40
CA TRP A 481 -14.57 -34.64 -1.57
C TRP A 481 -13.09 -34.62 -1.24
N LYS A 482 -12.69 -33.95 -0.15
CA LYS A 482 -11.31 -33.99 0.36
C LYS A 482 -10.84 -35.45 0.51
N ASN A 483 -11.63 -36.29 1.17
CA ASN A 483 -11.28 -37.70 1.37
C ASN A 483 -11.18 -38.47 0.04
N ILE A 484 -12.08 -38.24 -0.92
CA ILE A 484 -12.02 -38.87 -2.26
C ILE A 484 -10.75 -38.46 -3.02
N ILE A 485 -10.35 -37.21 -2.88
CA ILE A 485 -9.19 -36.63 -3.58
C ILE A 485 -7.89 -37.11 -2.93
N GLU A 486 -7.79 -37.01 -1.60
CA GLU A 486 -6.59 -37.38 -0.83
C GLU A 486 -6.34 -38.88 -0.74
N ALA A 487 -7.38 -39.72 -0.89
CA ALA A 487 -7.23 -41.17 -0.83
C ALA A 487 -6.30 -41.74 -1.92
N ASN A 488 -5.91 -40.94 -2.91
CA ASN A 488 -5.00 -41.35 -3.98
C ASN A 488 -3.86 -40.35 -4.17
N THR A 489 -2.62 -40.81 -3.97
CA THR A 489 -1.41 -39.99 -4.14
C THR A 489 -1.06 -39.67 -5.60
N GLU A 490 -1.72 -40.31 -6.55
CA GLU A 490 -1.51 -40.09 -7.98
C GLU A 490 -2.48 -39.05 -8.53
N SER A 491 -1.95 -38.16 -9.37
CA SER A 491 -2.74 -37.13 -10.04
C SER A 491 -3.94 -37.73 -10.78
N TRP A 492 -5.11 -37.12 -10.60
CA TRP A 492 -6.33 -37.43 -11.34
C TRP A 492 -6.19 -36.99 -12.80
N LEU A 493 -5.41 -37.73 -13.59
CA LEU A 493 -5.16 -37.44 -15.02
C LEU A 493 -4.59 -36.03 -15.28
N GLY A 494 -3.76 -35.52 -14.36
CA GLY A 494 -3.16 -34.19 -14.48
C GLY A 494 -4.09 -33.04 -14.06
N ALA A 495 -5.29 -33.34 -13.54
CA ALA A 495 -6.25 -32.31 -13.15
C ALA A 495 -5.78 -31.55 -11.89
N ASP A 496 -5.79 -30.22 -11.99
CA ASP A 496 -5.40 -29.28 -10.93
C ASP A 496 -6.67 -28.72 -10.25
N PHE A 497 -7.32 -29.56 -9.46
CA PHE A 497 -8.54 -29.18 -8.74
C PHE A 497 -8.34 -29.09 -7.23
N ASP A 498 -7.25 -29.61 -6.66
CA ASP A 498 -6.91 -29.35 -5.26
C ASP A 498 -6.65 -27.85 -5.06
N PHE A 499 -7.24 -27.29 -4.02
CA PHE A 499 -7.14 -25.87 -3.72
C PHE A 499 -6.61 -25.71 -2.31
N THR A 500 -5.30 -25.52 -2.21
CA THR A 500 -4.57 -25.36 -0.95
C THR A 500 -4.48 -23.89 -0.56
N LEU A 501 -4.06 -23.61 0.68
CA LEU A 501 -3.81 -22.25 1.15
C LEU A 501 -2.78 -21.51 0.27
N GLU A 502 -1.73 -22.19 -0.20
CA GLU A 502 -0.76 -21.59 -1.11
C GLU A 502 -1.41 -21.19 -2.45
N LYS A 503 -2.28 -22.03 -3.01
CA LYS A 503 -3.00 -21.71 -4.26
C LYS A 503 -3.98 -20.54 -4.08
N LEU A 504 -4.61 -20.43 -2.91
CA LEU A 504 -5.44 -19.26 -2.57
C LEU A 504 -4.60 -17.97 -2.56
N LEU A 505 -3.42 -17.99 -1.93
CA LEU A 505 -2.51 -16.84 -1.89
C LEU A 505 -1.91 -16.52 -3.27
N LEU A 506 -1.59 -17.54 -4.08
CA LEU A 506 -1.14 -17.35 -5.46
C LEU A 506 -2.23 -16.72 -6.33
N LEU A 507 -3.49 -17.12 -6.14
CA LEU A 507 -4.62 -16.49 -6.85
C LEU A 507 -4.75 -15.00 -6.51
N ILE A 508 -4.45 -14.59 -5.27
CA ILE A 508 -4.38 -13.18 -4.88
C ILE A 508 -3.18 -12.48 -5.54
N GLN A 509 -2.00 -13.11 -5.48
CA GLN A 509 -0.77 -12.61 -6.08
C GLN A 509 -0.92 -12.39 -7.59
N ASP A 510 -1.60 -13.29 -8.30
CA ASP A 510 -1.75 -13.26 -9.75
C ASP A 510 -2.60 -12.08 -10.24
N GLU A 511 -3.39 -11.43 -9.37
CA GLU A 511 -4.04 -10.15 -9.69
C GLU A 511 -3.04 -8.98 -9.73
N GLY A 512 -1.84 -9.15 -9.16
CA GLY A 512 -0.72 -8.20 -9.18
C GLY A 512 -0.86 -7.00 -8.25
N ASN A 513 -2.06 -6.47 -8.05
CA ASN A 513 -2.33 -5.35 -7.15
C ASN A 513 -3.71 -5.42 -6.50
N PHE A 514 -3.88 -4.70 -5.38
CA PHE A 514 -5.13 -4.69 -4.63
C PHE A 514 -6.29 -4.06 -5.39
N THR A 515 -6.03 -3.07 -6.25
CA THR A 515 -7.10 -2.41 -7.00
C THR A 515 -7.80 -3.40 -7.94
N GLU A 516 -7.05 -4.23 -8.65
CA GLU A 516 -7.62 -5.26 -9.54
C GLU A 516 -8.24 -6.42 -8.76
N PHE A 517 -7.61 -6.86 -7.66
CA PHE A 517 -8.18 -7.83 -6.73
C PHE A 517 -9.54 -7.38 -6.18
N SER A 518 -9.63 -6.14 -5.70
CA SER A 518 -10.87 -5.56 -5.15
C SER A 518 -11.96 -5.52 -6.21
N LYS A 519 -11.68 -4.97 -7.41
CA LYS A 519 -12.65 -4.88 -8.52
C LYS A 519 -13.17 -6.24 -8.98
N LYS A 520 -12.34 -7.28 -8.95
CA LYS A 520 -12.69 -8.60 -9.48
C LYS A 520 -13.57 -9.40 -8.54
N TYR A 521 -13.31 -9.32 -7.24
CA TYR A 521 -13.94 -10.21 -6.25
C TYR A 521 -14.93 -9.49 -5.32
N PHE A 522 -14.90 -8.15 -5.23
CA PHE A 522 -15.68 -7.39 -4.24
C PHE A 522 -16.37 -6.16 -4.84
N SER A 523 -17.39 -5.66 -4.15
CA SER A 523 -18.08 -4.42 -4.55
C SER A 523 -17.43 -3.17 -3.96
N THR A 524 -16.73 -3.31 -2.82
CA THR A 524 -16.09 -2.20 -2.11
C THR A 524 -14.68 -2.57 -1.64
N ASN A 525 -13.80 -1.56 -1.51
CA ASN A 525 -12.45 -1.75 -0.98
C ASN A 525 -12.46 -2.19 0.50
N GLU A 526 -13.45 -1.77 1.29
CA GLU A 526 -13.57 -2.17 2.70
C GLU A 526 -13.81 -3.68 2.83
N GLU A 527 -14.71 -4.24 2.01
CA GLU A 527 -14.95 -5.68 1.94
C GLU A 527 -13.70 -6.43 1.49
N ALA A 528 -13.00 -5.92 0.47
CA ALA A 528 -11.78 -6.52 -0.05
C ALA A 528 -10.64 -6.55 0.99
N PHE A 529 -10.43 -5.45 1.73
CA PHE A 529 -9.46 -5.43 2.82
C PHE A 529 -9.88 -6.34 3.99
N SER A 530 -11.17 -6.41 4.31
CA SER A 530 -11.67 -7.36 5.33
C SER A 530 -11.39 -8.81 4.92
N ALA A 531 -11.62 -9.15 3.64
CA ALA A 531 -11.30 -10.45 3.06
C ALA A 531 -9.81 -10.77 3.20
N LEU A 532 -8.98 -9.86 2.70
CA LEU A 532 -7.54 -10.03 2.64
C LEU A 532 -6.96 -10.17 4.04
N ASN A 533 -7.38 -9.35 5.00
CA ASN A 533 -6.94 -9.48 6.39
C ASN A 533 -7.31 -10.85 7.00
N LYS A 534 -8.51 -11.39 6.74
CA LYS A 534 -8.90 -12.73 7.23
C LYS A 534 -8.06 -13.85 6.62
N ILE A 535 -7.80 -13.77 5.31
CA ILE A 535 -6.98 -14.77 4.59
C ILE A 535 -5.54 -14.72 5.08
N ILE A 536 -4.96 -13.52 5.23
CA ILE A 536 -3.61 -13.34 5.75
C ILE A 536 -3.51 -13.76 7.21
N GLN A 537 -4.52 -13.48 8.05
CA GLN A 537 -4.57 -13.97 9.43
C GLN A 537 -4.53 -15.49 9.49
N PHE A 538 -5.38 -16.16 8.71
CA PHE A 538 -5.41 -17.62 8.63
C PHE A 538 -4.05 -18.18 8.18
N ALA A 539 -3.38 -17.50 7.24
CA ALA A 539 -2.04 -17.88 6.80
C ALA A 539 -0.97 -17.66 7.88
N GLU A 540 -1.02 -16.57 8.66
CA GLU A 540 -0.12 -16.36 9.80
C GLU A 540 -0.32 -17.41 10.90
N ASP A 541 -1.56 -17.78 11.20
CA ASP A 541 -1.89 -18.71 12.29
C ASP A 541 -1.52 -20.15 11.95
N GLU A 542 -1.81 -20.58 10.72
CA GLU A 542 -1.68 -22.00 10.37
C GLU A 542 -0.41 -22.34 9.57
N ASN A 543 0.12 -21.41 8.77
CA ASN A 543 1.35 -21.65 7.99
C ASN A 543 2.10 -20.36 7.64
N LYS A 544 2.63 -19.71 8.69
CA LYS A 544 3.40 -18.47 8.58
C LYS A 544 4.57 -18.54 7.59
N GLU A 545 5.16 -19.73 7.40
CA GLU A 545 6.26 -19.92 6.46
C GLU A 545 5.87 -19.60 5.01
N LEU A 546 4.59 -19.73 4.60
CA LEU A 546 4.16 -19.33 3.26
C LEU A 546 4.38 -17.82 3.00
N LEU A 547 4.23 -16.99 4.03
CA LEU A 547 4.40 -15.54 3.96
C LEU A 547 5.86 -15.12 4.19
N ASP A 548 6.61 -15.89 4.99
CA ASP A 548 7.97 -15.56 5.43
C ASP A 548 9.08 -16.36 4.70
N ARG A 549 8.73 -17.21 3.73
CA ARG A 549 9.70 -18.06 3.01
C ARG A 549 10.77 -17.26 2.28
N LYS A 550 11.99 -17.79 2.29
CA LYS A 550 13.15 -17.18 1.60
C LYS A 550 13.12 -17.37 0.09
N GLU A 551 12.67 -18.54 -0.36
CA GLU A 551 12.59 -18.90 -1.77
C GLU A 551 11.17 -18.68 -2.28
N ASN A 552 11.06 -17.97 -3.43
CA ASN A 552 9.78 -17.61 -4.06
C ASN A 552 8.72 -16.98 -3.13
N PRO A 553 9.06 -16.02 -2.26
CA PRO A 553 8.10 -15.39 -1.34
C PRO A 553 6.85 -14.88 -2.05
N LEU A 554 5.70 -15.07 -1.39
CA LEU A 554 4.41 -14.65 -1.93
C LEU A 554 4.24 -13.13 -1.81
N LYS A 555 3.73 -12.54 -2.89
CA LYS A 555 3.42 -11.12 -3.00
C LYS A 555 1.91 -10.95 -2.82
N VAL A 556 1.51 -10.74 -1.57
CA VAL A 556 0.09 -10.62 -1.18
C VAL A 556 -0.17 -9.41 -0.29
N PHE A 557 0.86 -8.64 0.06
CA PHE A 557 0.74 -7.46 0.90
C PHE A 557 0.72 -6.20 0.04
N PRO A 558 -0.38 -5.42 0.04
CA PRO A 558 -0.47 -4.24 -0.81
C PRO A 558 0.40 -3.11 -0.27
N ASP A 559 1.18 -2.50 -1.15
CA ASP A 559 1.95 -1.29 -0.84
C ASP A 559 1.07 -0.02 -0.92
N GLN A 560 1.62 1.12 -0.55
CA GLN A 560 0.90 2.40 -0.54
C GLN A 560 0.91 3.14 -1.89
N THR A 561 1.34 2.50 -2.99
CA THR A 561 1.22 3.10 -4.33
C THR A 561 -0.26 3.27 -4.72
N PRO A 562 -0.59 4.17 -5.68
CA PRO A 562 -1.97 4.38 -6.12
C PRO A 562 -2.68 3.09 -6.55
N GLU A 563 -1.98 2.20 -7.25
CA GLU A 563 -2.49 0.89 -7.67
C GLU A 563 -2.50 -0.13 -6.52
N SER A 564 -1.68 0.10 -5.49
CA SER A 564 -1.48 -0.76 -4.32
C SER A 564 -0.96 -2.14 -4.70
N ILE A 565 0.22 -2.11 -5.31
CA ILE A 565 0.91 -3.29 -5.84
C ILE A 565 1.15 -4.28 -4.72
N PHE A 566 0.87 -5.57 -4.97
CA PHE A 566 1.21 -6.60 -4.01
C PHE A 566 2.72 -6.83 -3.97
N ARG A 567 3.30 -6.76 -2.78
CA ARG A 567 4.72 -6.94 -2.51
C ARG A 567 4.94 -8.08 -1.53
N GLU A 568 6.19 -8.51 -1.46
CA GLU A 568 6.65 -9.50 -0.50
C GLU A 568 6.65 -8.86 0.90
N LYS A 569 6.31 -9.64 1.92
CA LYS A 569 6.29 -9.16 3.31
C LYS A 569 7.63 -8.54 3.74
N LYS A 570 8.75 -9.09 3.26
CA LYS A 570 10.11 -8.64 3.59
C LYS A 570 10.48 -7.28 2.97
N ASP A 571 9.78 -6.86 1.92
CA ASP A 571 10.06 -5.59 1.22
C ASP A 571 9.31 -4.42 1.85
N LEU A 572 8.28 -4.70 2.66
CA LEU A 572 7.41 -3.70 3.27
C LEU A 572 7.71 -3.48 4.76
N SER A 573 7.47 -2.27 5.23
CA SER A 573 7.53 -1.88 6.64
C SER A 573 6.19 -1.27 7.05
N ARG A 574 5.95 -1.22 8.36
CA ARG A 574 4.76 -0.53 8.90
C ARG A 574 4.97 0.99 8.83
N ASP A 575 3.97 1.69 8.32
CA ASP A 575 3.90 3.16 8.37
C ASP A 575 3.48 3.61 9.78
N ILE A 576 4.33 4.39 10.45
CA ILE A 576 4.03 4.99 11.75
C ILE A 576 3.70 6.47 11.52
N ASN A 577 2.57 6.70 10.86
CA ASN A 577 1.97 8.02 10.59
C ASN A 577 2.92 9.01 9.87
N VAL A 578 3.66 8.55 8.87
CA VAL A 578 4.50 9.43 8.05
C VAL A 578 3.60 10.27 7.13
N PRO A 579 3.65 11.61 7.22
CA PRO A 579 2.82 12.48 6.38
C PRO A 579 3.06 12.24 4.88
N PHE A 580 2.00 12.33 4.07
CA PHE A 580 2.11 12.06 2.63
C PHE A 580 3.01 13.10 1.93
N GLN A 581 3.06 14.33 2.41
CA GLN A 581 3.96 15.38 1.92
C GLN A 581 5.43 14.93 2.03
N ILE A 582 5.81 14.33 3.16
CA ILE A 582 7.17 13.81 3.35
C ILE A 582 7.42 12.58 2.49
N LYS A 583 6.42 11.72 2.30
CA LYS A 583 6.51 10.59 1.35
C LYS A 583 6.68 11.07 -0.09
N ASN A 584 6.06 12.19 -0.47
CA ASN A 584 6.26 12.81 -1.78
C ASN A 584 7.68 13.33 -1.93
N VAL A 585 8.20 14.08 -0.95
CA VAL A 585 9.60 14.53 -0.94
C VAL A 585 10.55 13.34 -1.08
N LEU A 586 10.37 12.29 -0.28
CA LEU A 586 11.20 11.09 -0.36
C LEU A 586 11.16 10.45 -1.75
N ARG A 587 9.97 10.33 -2.36
CA ARG A 587 9.81 9.87 -3.74
C ARG A 587 10.55 10.77 -4.74
N THR A 588 10.40 12.09 -4.64
CA THR A 588 11.09 13.08 -5.50
C THR A 588 12.61 12.97 -5.36
N THR A 589 13.13 12.77 -4.15
CA THR A 589 14.57 12.56 -3.92
C THR A 589 15.07 11.18 -4.39
N GLY A 590 14.21 10.29 -4.90
CA GLY A 590 14.58 8.96 -5.39
C GLY A 590 14.49 7.83 -4.33
N ASP A 591 13.86 8.06 -3.18
CA ASP A 591 13.57 7.03 -2.17
C ASP A 591 12.05 6.84 -2.00
N ASN A 592 11.40 6.14 -2.94
CA ASN A 592 9.94 6.01 -2.96
C ASN A 592 9.40 5.13 -1.80
N TRP A 593 8.96 5.76 -0.71
CA TRP A 593 8.41 5.04 0.44
C TRP A 593 7.02 4.44 0.22
N TYR A 594 6.27 4.91 -0.79
CA TYR A 594 4.99 4.29 -1.14
C TYR A 594 5.15 2.81 -1.52
N GLU A 595 6.29 2.41 -2.07
CA GLU A 595 6.62 1.02 -2.43
C GLU A 595 7.20 0.20 -1.27
N LYS A 596 7.53 0.86 -0.15
CA LYS A 596 8.20 0.26 1.03
C LYS A 596 7.28 0.15 2.24
N LEU A 597 6.07 0.68 2.13
CA LEU A 597 5.10 0.75 3.22
C LEU A 597 3.88 -0.08 2.84
N VAL A 598 3.41 -0.89 3.78
CA VAL A 598 2.13 -1.60 3.62
C VAL A 598 0.97 -0.63 3.75
N ARG A 599 -0.14 -0.88 3.04
CA ARG A 599 -1.42 -0.19 3.23
C ARG A 599 -1.82 -0.18 4.70
N ASN A 600 -2.31 0.96 5.18
CA ASN A 600 -2.70 1.15 6.58
C ASN A 600 -3.92 0.29 6.97
N GLU A 601 -4.75 -0.07 5.99
CA GLU A 601 -5.92 -0.93 6.12
C GLU A 601 -5.57 -2.40 6.37
N MET A 602 -4.32 -2.80 6.14
CA MET A 602 -3.82 -4.12 6.54
C MET A 602 -3.64 -4.12 8.06
N THR A 603 -4.62 -4.62 8.82
CA THR A 603 -4.49 -4.75 10.28
C THR A 603 -3.55 -5.88 10.65
N ILE A 604 -3.46 -6.89 9.79
CA ILE A 604 -2.61 -8.08 9.99
C ILE A 604 -1.30 -7.89 9.21
N PHE A 605 -0.30 -7.34 9.89
CA PHE A 605 1.05 -7.19 9.37
C PHE A 605 2.05 -7.11 10.53
N GLU A 606 2.59 -8.27 10.93
CA GLU A 606 3.61 -8.33 11.98
C GLU A 606 5.01 -8.24 11.38
N ARG A 607 5.65 -7.08 11.58
CA ARG A 607 7.08 -6.89 11.29
C ARG A 607 7.70 -5.95 12.31
N GLU A 608 8.94 -6.25 12.71
CA GLU A 608 9.73 -5.33 13.54
C GLU A 608 10.09 -4.04 12.79
N SER A 609 10.28 -4.13 11.47
CA SER A 609 10.64 -2.98 10.63
C SER A 609 9.47 -1.99 10.54
N LYS A 610 9.66 -0.84 11.16
CA LYS A 610 8.76 0.30 11.19
C LYS A 610 9.47 1.50 10.60
N LEU A 611 8.82 2.21 9.70
CA LEU A 611 9.31 3.48 9.18
C LEU A 611 8.54 4.61 9.85
N THR A 612 9.29 5.55 10.41
CA THR A 612 8.78 6.67 11.21
C THR A 612 9.24 7.96 10.54
N ILE A 613 8.71 9.09 11.02
CA ILE A 613 9.13 10.39 10.52
C ILE A 613 10.62 10.68 10.79
N LYS A 614 11.16 10.18 11.91
CA LYS A 614 12.60 10.22 12.20
C LYS A 614 13.43 9.51 11.14
N HIS A 615 13.02 8.32 10.72
CA HIS A 615 13.71 7.58 9.66
C HIS A 615 13.71 8.36 8.32
N ALA A 616 12.62 9.09 8.02
CA ALA A 616 12.54 9.92 6.82
C ALA A 616 13.51 11.10 6.90
N SER A 617 13.53 11.77 8.06
CA SER A 617 14.48 12.84 8.40
C SER A 617 15.92 12.38 8.22
N ASP A 618 16.30 11.25 8.83
CA ASP A 618 17.65 10.70 8.74
C ASP A 618 18.06 10.36 7.30
N ARG A 619 17.13 9.85 6.48
CA ARG A 619 17.37 9.55 5.05
C ARG A 619 17.61 10.81 4.23
N ILE A 620 16.80 11.84 4.42
CA ILE A 620 16.95 13.12 3.73
C ILE A 620 18.27 13.78 4.16
N LYS A 621 18.57 13.77 5.46
CA LYS A 621 19.82 14.28 6.02
C LYS A 621 21.06 13.60 5.43
N ASP A 622 21.09 12.27 5.37
CA ASP A 622 22.21 11.52 4.77
C ASP A 622 22.43 11.90 3.29
N LYS A 623 21.35 12.12 2.52
CA LYS A 623 21.48 12.60 1.13
C LYS A 623 22.04 14.03 1.06
N ILE A 624 21.56 14.94 1.91
CA ILE A 624 22.09 16.31 1.99
C ILE A 624 23.60 16.30 2.33
N GLU A 625 24.01 15.49 3.30
CA GLU A 625 25.42 15.38 3.70
C GLU A 625 26.30 14.80 2.57
N LYS A 626 25.77 13.86 1.77
CA LYS A 626 26.43 13.35 0.56
C LYS A 626 26.53 14.41 -0.54
N SER A 627 25.50 15.22 -0.75
CA SER A 627 25.55 16.38 -1.67
C SER A 627 26.65 17.36 -1.25
N PHE A 628 26.69 17.75 0.04
CA PHE A 628 27.71 18.66 0.55
C PHE A 628 29.15 18.14 0.42
N SER A 629 29.33 16.82 0.45
CA SER A 629 30.63 16.18 0.25
C SER A 629 30.94 15.83 -1.20
N GLY A 630 30.06 16.19 -2.16
CA GLY A 630 30.25 15.92 -3.58
C GLY A 630 30.21 14.43 -3.94
N LYS A 631 29.50 13.63 -3.15
CA LYS A 631 29.45 12.16 -3.29
C LYS A 631 28.21 11.65 -4.04
N LEU A 632 27.27 12.52 -4.38
CA LEU A 632 26.10 12.17 -5.19
C LEU A 632 26.44 12.24 -6.68
N LYS A 633 25.78 11.39 -7.47
CA LYS A 633 25.78 11.52 -8.93
C LYS A 633 24.90 12.70 -9.36
N GLU A 634 25.11 13.19 -10.57
CA GLU A 634 24.38 14.33 -11.12
C GLU A 634 22.85 14.15 -11.08
N GLU A 635 22.35 12.97 -11.47
CA GLU A 635 20.91 12.66 -11.41
C GLU A 635 20.36 12.65 -9.98
N GLU A 636 21.12 12.11 -9.02
CA GLU A 636 20.74 12.08 -7.60
C GLU A 636 20.74 13.49 -6.99
N GLU A 637 21.65 14.35 -7.44
CA GLU A 637 21.73 15.76 -7.04
C GLU A 637 20.51 16.54 -7.56
N ILE A 638 20.09 16.31 -8.81
CA ILE A 638 18.89 16.93 -9.38
C ILE A 638 17.65 16.52 -8.60
N GLN A 639 17.46 15.22 -8.38
CA GLN A 639 16.32 14.67 -7.62
C GLN A 639 16.28 15.19 -6.18
N LEU A 640 17.44 15.22 -5.51
CA LEU A 640 17.54 15.78 -4.16
C LEU A 640 17.11 17.25 -4.15
N ASN A 641 17.65 18.07 -5.05
CA ASN A 641 17.33 19.49 -5.11
C ASN A 641 15.84 19.73 -5.36
N GLU A 642 15.22 18.99 -6.28
CA GLU A 642 13.77 19.08 -6.53
C GLU A 642 12.96 18.73 -5.28
N GLY A 643 13.29 17.63 -4.59
CA GLY A 643 12.60 17.25 -3.36
C GLY A 643 12.82 18.24 -2.20
N LEU A 644 13.99 18.87 -2.12
CA LEU A 644 14.27 19.87 -1.08
C LEU A 644 13.56 21.20 -1.36
N PHE A 645 13.39 21.60 -2.63
CA PHE A 645 12.55 22.74 -2.96
C PHE A 645 11.07 22.49 -2.62
N GLU A 646 10.58 21.26 -2.86
CA GLU A 646 9.24 20.84 -2.39
C GLU A 646 9.15 20.93 -0.85
N LEU A 647 10.16 20.44 -0.14
CA LEU A 647 10.22 20.45 1.32
C LEU A 647 10.23 21.88 1.92
N ILE A 648 10.83 22.86 1.24
CA ILE A 648 10.79 24.27 1.65
C ILE A 648 9.37 24.85 1.57
N GLY A 649 8.53 24.30 0.70
CA GLY A 649 7.11 24.66 0.60
C GLY A 649 6.26 24.24 1.80
N TYR A 650 6.81 23.52 2.77
CA TYR A 650 6.11 23.03 3.95
C TYR A 650 6.54 23.76 5.23
N SER A 651 5.58 23.99 6.13
CA SER A 651 5.76 24.56 7.47
C SER A 651 5.35 23.56 8.56
N PHE A 652 5.91 23.75 9.74
CA PHE A 652 5.76 22.88 10.91
C PHE A 652 5.27 23.73 12.10
N THR A 653 4.33 23.22 12.90
CA THR A 653 3.48 24.02 13.81
C THR A 653 4.18 24.90 14.86
N ASP A 654 3.49 26.02 15.15
CA ASP A 654 3.50 27.03 16.24
C ASP A 654 4.69 27.95 16.54
N SER A 655 5.90 27.74 16.02
CA SER A 655 6.89 28.83 15.96
C SER A 655 7.98 28.49 14.94
N GLU A 656 8.34 29.34 14.00
CA GLU A 656 9.26 30.47 14.20
C GLU A 656 9.38 31.22 12.86
N ALA A 657 9.48 32.55 12.89
CA ALA A 657 9.56 33.43 11.71
C ALA A 657 10.61 33.02 10.65
N ASP A 658 11.54 32.14 11.00
CA ASP A 658 12.63 31.65 10.17
C ASP A 658 12.17 30.78 8.99
N PHE A 659 11.11 29.97 9.16
CA PHE A 659 10.58 29.13 8.07
C PHE A 659 9.91 29.98 6.99
N GLU A 660 9.02 30.88 7.41
CA GLU A 660 8.36 31.84 6.51
C GLU A 660 9.39 32.73 5.81
N THR A 661 10.40 33.18 6.56
CA THR A 661 11.49 33.99 6.02
C THR A 661 12.31 33.23 4.99
N LEU A 662 12.70 31.98 5.27
CA LEU A 662 13.44 31.15 4.33
C LEU A 662 12.62 30.81 3.08
N HIS A 663 11.35 30.43 3.25
CA HIS A 663 10.42 30.20 2.14
C HIS A 663 10.28 31.46 1.27
N ARG A 664 10.11 32.63 1.89
CA ARG A 664 10.03 33.92 1.17
C ARG A 664 11.27 34.19 0.33
N PHE A 665 12.47 33.97 0.88
CA PHE A 665 13.72 34.12 0.10
C PHE A 665 13.79 33.12 -1.05
N ALA A 666 13.49 31.85 -0.78
CA ALA A 666 13.53 30.78 -1.78
C ALA A 666 12.53 31.04 -2.91
N ALA A 667 11.29 31.40 -2.60
CA ALA A 667 10.24 31.73 -3.57
C ALA A 667 10.58 32.97 -4.40
N ARG A 668 11.25 33.97 -3.81
CA ARG A 668 11.68 35.17 -4.54
C ARG A 668 12.83 34.89 -5.51
N ILE A 669 13.78 34.05 -5.13
CA ILE A 669 14.96 33.71 -5.94
C ILE A 669 14.65 32.59 -6.94
N PHE A 670 13.77 31.65 -6.61
CA PHE A 670 13.40 30.50 -7.43
C PHE A 670 11.88 30.37 -7.59
N PRO A 671 11.21 31.34 -8.23
CA PRO A 671 9.75 31.36 -8.34
C PRO A 671 9.18 30.14 -9.08
N ASP A 672 9.93 29.55 -10.02
CA ASP A 672 9.49 28.36 -10.77
C ASP A 672 9.70 27.03 -10.03
N LYS A 673 10.31 27.06 -8.83
CA LYS A 673 10.70 25.85 -8.08
C LYS A 673 10.05 25.73 -6.71
N VAL A 674 9.60 26.84 -6.13
CA VAL A 674 8.98 26.89 -4.80
C VAL A 674 7.52 27.29 -4.96
N ASN A 675 6.63 26.64 -4.22
CA ASN A 675 5.21 26.99 -4.24
C ASN A 675 4.97 28.43 -3.77
N ASP A 676 3.97 29.10 -4.33
CA ASP A 676 3.61 30.48 -3.93
C ASP A 676 3.17 30.59 -2.46
N LYS A 677 2.63 29.50 -1.92
CA LYS A 677 2.08 29.44 -0.56
C LYS A 677 2.75 28.32 0.23
N LEU A 678 3.13 28.68 1.45
CA LEU A 678 3.61 27.76 2.47
C LEU A 678 2.43 26.91 2.96
N GLU A 679 2.54 25.58 2.86
CA GLU A 679 1.53 24.63 3.34
C GLU A 679 1.89 24.11 4.74
N GLU A 680 0.91 23.94 5.61
CA GLU A 680 1.12 23.46 6.98
C GLU A 680 1.04 21.93 7.05
N VAL A 681 2.05 21.29 7.65
CA VAL A 681 2.13 19.83 7.80
C VAL A 681 2.26 19.46 9.27
N THR A 682 1.37 18.60 9.75
CA THR A 682 1.35 18.10 11.12
C THR A 682 2.07 16.74 11.27
N GLY A 683 2.51 16.39 12.47
CA GLY A 683 3.08 15.06 12.78
C GLY A 683 4.57 14.93 12.47
N LEU A 684 5.34 15.99 12.74
CA LEU A 684 6.75 16.13 12.38
C LEU A 684 7.68 16.29 13.59
N ASP A 685 7.24 15.84 14.77
CA ASP A 685 7.93 16.05 16.05
C ASP A 685 9.40 15.58 16.07
N ASP A 686 9.74 14.53 15.31
CA ASP A 686 11.10 13.97 15.20
C ASP A 686 11.79 14.31 13.85
N PHE A 687 11.33 15.33 13.13
CA PHE A 687 11.94 15.75 11.86
C PHE A 687 12.99 16.85 12.05
N ASP A 688 14.25 16.58 11.69
CA ASP A 688 15.36 17.53 11.73
C ASP A 688 15.42 18.34 10.43
N TYR A 689 14.86 19.55 10.47
CA TYR A 689 14.82 20.43 9.30
C TYR A 689 16.11 21.23 9.07
N LYS A 690 17.02 21.30 10.06
CA LYS A 690 18.23 22.12 9.98
C LYS A 690 19.13 21.82 8.77
N PRO A 691 19.36 20.54 8.39
CA PRO A 691 20.11 20.24 7.17
C PRO A 691 19.48 20.84 5.91
N CYS A 692 18.14 20.86 5.82
CA CYS A 692 17.42 21.46 4.71
C CYS A 692 17.56 22.99 4.73
N GLN A 693 17.44 23.64 5.89
CA GLN A 693 17.68 25.10 6.03
C GLN A 693 19.08 25.48 5.56
N LEU A 694 20.10 24.74 6.03
CA LEU A 694 21.48 25.01 5.65
C LEU A 694 21.72 24.81 4.15
N TRP A 695 21.10 23.78 3.55
CA TRP A 695 21.12 23.58 2.10
C TRP A 695 20.45 24.76 1.37
N ALA A 696 19.26 25.16 1.79
CA ALA A 696 18.48 26.23 1.20
C ALA A 696 19.23 27.56 1.22
N ILE A 697 19.79 27.94 2.38
CA ILE A 697 20.61 29.16 2.53
C ILE A 697 21.80 29.10 1.58
N LYS A 698 22.59 28.01 1.56
CA LYS A 698 23.73 27.87 0.63
C LYS A 698 23.31 28.00 -0.82
N THR A 699 22.18 27.41 -1.21
CA THR A 699 21.65 27.44 -2.58
C THR A 699 21.20 28.85 -2.98
N ILE A 700 20.50 29.56 -2.09
CA ILE A 700 20.10 30.97 -2.28
C ILE A 700 21.34 31.85 -2.41
N LEU A 701 22.28 31.78 -1.47
CA LEU A 701 23.49 32.59 -1.47
C LEU A 701 24.37 32.32 -2.70
N LYS A 702 24.47 31.07 -3.13
CA LYS A 702 25.15 30.69 -4.37
C LYS A 702 24.50 31.35 -5.57
N LYS A 703 23.17 31.29 -5.68
CA LYS A 703 22.43 31.87 -6.81
C LYS A 703 22.57 33.39 -6.84
N VAL A 704 22.48 34.06 -5.70
CA VAL A 704 22.73 35.51 -5.60
C VAL A 704 24.16 35.84 -6.06
N SER A 705 25.14 35.06 -5.61
CA SER A 705 26.54 35.25 -6.02
C SER A 705 26.79 35.01 -7.51
N GLU A 706 25.98 34.20 -8.19
CA GLU A 706 26.06 33.98 -9.64
C GLU A 706 25.50 35.16 -10.46
N LEU A 707 24.74 36.06 -9.83
CA LEU A 707 24.18 37.26 -10.49
C LEU A 707 25.20 38.41 -10.58
N VAL A 708 26.39 38.24 -10.00
CA VAL A 708 27.59 39.08 -10.12
C VAL A 708 27.48 40.49 -9.51
N ASP A 709 26.44 41.25 -9.80
CA ASP A 709 26.26 42.65 -9.40
C ASP A 709 24.81 42.98 -9.00
N LEU A 710 24.59 44.18 -8.46
CA LEU A 710 23.26 44.66 -8.04
C LEU A 710 22.28 44.78 -9.22
N ASN A 711 22.77 45.03 -10.44
CA ASN A 711 21.92 45.09 -11.62
C ASN A 711 21.39 43.70 -12.00
N GLY A 712 22.23 42.68 -12.00
CA GLY A 712 21.86 41.29 -12.20
C GLY A 712 20.86 40.80 -11.16
N LEU A 713 21.08 41.16 -9.88
CA LEU A 713 20.14 40.82 -8.80
C LEU A 713 18.80 41.56 -8.93
N SER A 714 18.82 42.86 -9.25
CA SER A 714 17.63 43.67 -9.46
C SER A 714 16.78 43.17 -10.63
N GLN A 715 17.44 42.82 -11.75
CA GLN A 715 16.77 42.23 -12.91
C GLN A 715 16.12 40.89 -12.56
N HIS A 716 16.81 40.04 -11.81
CA HIS A 716 16.28 38.74 -11.38
C HIS A 716 15.07 38.88 -10.44
N LEU A 717 15.13 39.76 -9.44
CA LEU A 717 14.10 39.90 -8.42
C LEU A 717 12.91 40.75 -8.88
N PHE A 718 13.18 41.87 -9.53
CA PHE A 718 12.18 42.92 -9.80
C PHE A 718 11.95 43.17 -11.30
N ASN A 719 12.78 42.58 -12.20
CA ASN A 719 12.75 42.84 -13.63
C ASN A 719 12.94 44.33 -13.98
N VAL A 720 13.83 44.99 -13.23
CA VAL A 720 14.19 46.40 -13.40
C VAL A 720 15.71 46.55 -13.31
N ASN A 721 16.30 47.44 -14.13
CA ASN A 721 17.73 47.76 -14.05
C ASN A 721 18.07 48.41 -12.70
N TYR A 722 19.26 48.18 -12.17
CA TYR A 722 19.75 48.95 -11.03
C TYR A 722 20.46 50.23 -11.54
N PRO A 723 20.34 51.38 -10.85
CA PRO A 723 21.00 52.62 -11.27
C PRO A 723 22.52 52.46 -11.46
N GLU A 724 23.07 53.09 -12.51
CA GLU A 724 24.52 53.14 -12.74
C GLU A 724 25.23 53.93 -11.63
N VAL A 725 26.51 53.63 -11.42
CA VAL A 725 27.33 54.26 -10.38
C VAL A 725 27.53 55.75 -10.69
N LYS A 726 27.15 56.61 -9.76
CA LYS A 726 27.30 58.07 -9.88
C LYS A 726 27.41 58.74 -8.52
N ASP A 727 27.84 60.00 -8.52
CA ASP A 727 28.11 60.74 -7.29
C ASP A 727 26.84 61.18 -6.56
N GLU A 728 25.77 61.48 -7.29
CA GLU A 728 24.47 61.86 -6.72
C GLU A 728 23.29 61.16 -7.42
N TYR A 729 22.39 60.59 -6.62
CA TYR A 729 21.17 59.92 -7.07
C TYR A 729 19.94 60.80 -6.88
N SER A 730 19.03 60.79 -7.87
CA SER A 730 17.71 61.43 -7.75
C SER A 730 16.82 60.64 -6.78
N GLU A 731 15.77 61.28 -6.25
CA GLU A 731 14.82 60.59 -5.35
C GLU A 731 14.17 59.37 -6.00
N ALA A 732 13.85 59.42 -7.30
CA ALA A 732 13.28 58.29 -8.02
C ALA A 732 14.25 57.08 -8.12
N GLU A 733 15.57 57.33 -8.22
CA GLU A 733 16.56 56.26 -8.24
C GLU A 733 16.80 55.70 -6.83
N LYS A 734 16.74 56.52 -5.78
CA LYS A 734 16.80 56.04 -4.40
C LYS A 734 15.61 55.13 -4.07
N ASP A 735 14.40 55.50 -4.50
CA ASP A 735 13.20 54.66 -4.38
C ASP A 735 13.35 53.31 -5.11
N GLN A 736 14.08 53.28 -6.22
CA GLN A 736 14.37 52.08 -6.99
C GLN A 736 15.43 51.18 -6.33
N MET A 737 16.41 51.77 -5.64
CA MET A 737 17.48 51.05 -4.92
C MET A 737 16.98 50.39 -3.62
N TYR A 738 16.07 51.09 -2.90
CA TYR A 738 15.63 50.70 -1.56
C TYR A 738 15.11 49.25 -1.41
N PRO A 739 14.24 48.71 -2.29
CA PRO A 739 13.74 47.34 -2.14
C PRO A 739 14.83 46.26 -2.24
N LEU A 740 15.86 46.52 -3.06
CA LEU A 740 16.99 45.62 -3.22
C LEU A 740 17.90 45.64 -1.99
N ASP A 741 18.17 46.85 -1.47
CA ASP A 741 18.95 47.04 -0.25
C ASP A 741 18.28 46.35 0.95
N VAL A 742 16.95 46.50 1.10
CA VAL A 742 16.18 45.80 2.15
C VAL A 742 16.30 44.29 2.00
N PHE A 743 16.09 43.75 0.79
CA PHE A 743 16.23 42.32 0.53
C PHE A 743 17.61 41.78 0.89
N LEU A 744 18.68 42.50 0.49
CA LEU A 744 20.05 42.11 0.78
C LEU A 744 20.36 42.17 2.27
N ASN A 745 19.93 43.23 2.96
CA ASN A 745 20.10 43.35 4.41
C ASN A 745 19.40 42.19 5.14
N ASP A 746 18.14 41.90 4.79
CA ASP A 746 17.38 40.82 5.41
C ASP A 746 18.05 39.46 5.15
N LEU A 747 18.50 39.19 3.92
CA LEU A 747 19.16 37.94 3.57
C LEU A 747 20.52 37.78 4.26
N ILE A 748 21.30 38.85 4.32
CA ILE A 748 22.59 38.90 5.03
C ILE A 748 22.37 38.63 6.51
N GLN A 749 21.47 39.37 7.17
CA GLN A 749 21.20 39.21 8.60
C GLN A 749 20.65 37.82 8.93
N PHE A 750 19.74 37.29 8.11
CA PHE A 750 19.24 35.93 8.25
C PHE A 750 20.37 34.89 8.15
N SER A 751 21.29 35.07 7.20
CA SER A 751 22.45 34.18 7.01
C SER A 751 23.46 34.25 8.16
N ILE A 752 23.63 35.43 8.79
CA ILE A 752 24.50 35.65 9.97
C ILE A 752 23.89 35.00 11.22
N ALA A 753 22.57 35.12 11.40
CA ALA A 753 21.85 34.62 12.56
C ALA A 753 21.77 33.08 12.61
N PHE A 754 21.73 32.42 11.45
CA PHE A 754 21.57 30.97 11.35
C PHE A 754 22.75 30.20 11.99
N GLU A 755 22.43 29.31 12.95
CA GLU A 755 23.37 28.43 13.68
C GLU A 755 24.63 29.12 14.26
N ASN A 756 24.55 30.39 14.66
CA ASN A 756 25.69 31.18 15.15
C ASN A 756 26.87 31.29 14.15
N ASN A 757 26.65 31.03 12.87
CA ASN A 757 27.72 30.81 11.89
C ASN A 757 28.13 32.12 11.19
N GLN A 758 28.36 33.15 12.02
CA GLN A 758 28.10 34.57 11.73
C GLN A 758 28.63 35.09 10.38
N TYR A 759 29.73 34.58 9.83
CA TYR A 759 30.22 35.10 8.56
C TYR A 759 30.86 34.07 7.61
N HIS A 760 30.80 32.77 7.96
CA HIS A 760 31.51 31.74 7.19
C HIS A 760 30.90 31.58 5.79
N LEU A 761 29.57 31.52 5.69
CA LEU A 761 28.87 31.42 4.40
C LEU A 761 29.09 32.66 3.54
N LEU A 762 29.08 33.84 4.16
CA LEU A 762 29.33 35.12 3.49
C LEU A 762 30.78 35.22 2.98
N SER A 763 31.73 34.51 3.60
CA SER A 763 33.12 34.43 3.12
C SER A 763 33.27 33.52 1.89
N LYS A 764 32.28 32.64 1.66
CA LYS A 764 32.27 31.69 0.53
C LYS A 764 31.54 32.24 -0.69
N TYR A 765 30.39 32.89 -0.49
CA TYR A 765 29.52 33.40 -1.55
C TYR A 765 29.58 34.93 -1.60
N ALA A 766 29.74 35.48 -2.80
CA ALA A 766 29.84 36.92 -2.99
C ALA A 766 28.44 37.53 -3.00
N ILE A 767 28.03 38.17 -1.90
CA ILE A 767 26.68 38.77 -1.77
C ILE A 767 26.71 40.17 -1.14
N ILE A 768 27.88 40.66 -0.73
CA ILE A 768 28.04 41.96 -0.08
C ILE A 768 28.43 42.97 -1.16
N PRO A 769 27.54 43.90 -1.55
CA PRO A 769 27.86 44.84 -2.63
C PRO A 769 28.89 45.89 -2.22
N ASN A 770 29.79 46.23 -3.15
CA ASN A 770 30.67 47.38 -3.05
C ASN A 770 30.03 48.65 -3.68
N GLN A 771 30.71 49.79 -3.61
CA GLN A 771 30.25 51.06 -4.19
C GLN A 771 30.34 51.11 -5.74
N LEU A 772 30.83 50.05 -6.39
CA LEU A 772 30.74 49.84 -7.84
C LEU A 772 29.57 48.93 -8.24
N ASN A 773 28.68 48.61 -7.31
CA ASN A 773 27.56 47.68 -7.45
C ASN A 773 27.96 46.20 -7.61
N GLU A 774 29.24 45.84 -7.46
CA GLU A 774 29.71 44.46 -7.60
C GLU A 774 29.53 43.67 -6.29
N LEU A 775 29.07 42.42 -6.39
CA LEU A 775 28.93 41.55 -5.22
C LEU A 775 30.29 40.98 -4.81
N CYS A 776 30.64 41.17 -3.53
CA CYS A 776 31.89 40.78 -2.92
C CYS A 776 31.69 39.74 -1.80
N LYS A 777 32.74 38.99 -1.47
CA LYS A 777 32.75 38.04 -0.34
C LYS A 777 33.07 38.76 0.96
N PHE A 778 32.54 38.26 2.07
CA PHE A 778 32.99 38.67 3.39
C PHE A 778 34.47 38.32 3.57
N ASN A 779 35.27 39.24 4.12
CA ASN A 779 36.74 39.18 4.19
C ASN A 779 37.49 39.24 2.84
N SER A 780 36.84 39.62 1.74
CA SER A 780 37.59 40.16 0.58
C SER A 780 38.16 41.55 0.92
N GLU A 781 38.85 42.21 0.00
CA GLU A 781 39.35 43.59 0.19
C GLU A 781 38.19 44.63 0.19
N ILE A 782 37.09 44.36 0.89
CA ILE A 782 35.95 45.26 1.08
C ILE A 782 35.94 45.77 2.54
N PHE A 783 35.71 47.06 2.71
CA PHE A 783 35.83 47.77 3.99
C PHE A 783 34.62 48.68 4.23
N ASN A 784 34.32 48.96 5.50
CA ASN A 784 33.26 49.94 5.79
C ASN A 784 33.75 51.34 5.39
N ASP A 785 32.90 52.10 4.73
CA ASP A 785 33.15 53.50 4.43
C ASP A 785 32.77 54.37 5.63
N ASP A 786 33.77 54.94 6.30
CA ASP A 786 33.59 55.83 7.44
C ASP A 786 33.57 57.29 6.99
N ASN A 787 32.52 57.62 6.22
CA ASN A 787 32.23 58.96 5.70
C ASN A 787 33.38 59.59 4.89
N ILE A 788 34.00 58.81 4.00
CA ILE A 788 35.01 59.33 3.09
C ILE A 788 34.35 60.32 2.11
N PRO A 789 34.85 61.57 2.00
CA PRO A 789 34.33 62.56 1.05
C PRO A 789 34.36 62.05 -0.39
N VAL A 790 33.25 62.23 -1.12
CA VAL A 790 33.08 61.76 -2.51
C VAL A 790 34.12 62.40 -3.44
N GLU A 791 34.47 63.67 -3.18
CA GLU A 791 35.46 64.43 -3.93
C GLU A 791 36.84 63.77 -3.86
N LEU A 792 37.24 63.26 -2.69
CA LEU A 792 38.53 62.58 -2.54
C LEU A 792 38.55 61.23 -3.25
N LYS A 793 37.42 60.52 -3.28
CA LYS A 793 37.29 59.27 -4.04
C LYS A 793 37.40 59.52 -5.54
N ASN A 794 36.81 60.62 -6.03
CA ASN A 794 36.91 61.04 -7.42
C ASN A 794 38.34 61.42 -7.79
N ILE A 795 38.98 62.25 -6.98
CA ILE A 795 40.37 62.65 -7.22
C ILE A 795 41.28 61.41 -7.26
N LEU A 796 41.15 60.47 -6.31
CA LEU A 796 41.95 59.23 -6.30
C LEU A 796 41.69 58.35 -7.53
N LYS A 797 40.44 58.29 -8.00
CA LYS A 797 40.07 57.61 -9.25
C LYS A 797 40.73 58.25 -10.46
N ASP A 798 40.80 59.58 -10.52
CA ASP A 798 41.45 60.29 -11.63
C ASP A 798 42.98 60.14 -11.61
N PHE A 799 43.55 59.78 -10.45
CA PHE A 799 44.93 59.26 -10.35
C PHE A 799 45.09 57.81 -10.84
N GLY A 800 44.02 57.18 -11.33
CA GLY A 800 44.01 55.81 -11.85
C GLY A 800 43.79 54.73 -10.78
N VAL A 801 43.37 55.10 -9.56
CA VAL A 801 43.13 54.16 -8.45
C VAL A 801 41.65 54.21 -8.04
N GLU A 802 40.87 53.19 -8.42
CA GLU A 802 39.45 53.11 -8.05
C GLU A 802 39.27 52.49 -6.66
N CYS A 803 38.91 53.33 -5.67
CA CYS A 803 38.72 52.88 -4.29
C CYS A 803 37.30 52.36 -4.01
N ARG A 804 36.29 52.74 -4.82
CA ARG A 804 34.89 52.33 -4.60
C ARG A 804 34.70 50.81 -4.69
N GLY A 805 35.56 50.12 -5.44
CA GLY A 805 35.57 48.66 -5.52
C GLY A 805 35.88 47.96 -4.19
N ASN A 806 36.51 48.69 -3.25
CA ASN A 806 36.90 48.20 -1.93
C ASN A 806 36.04 48.76 -0.79
N LEU A 807 35.01 49.57 -1.07
CA LEU A 807 34.17 50.19 -0.07
C LEU A 807 32.77 49.60 -0.09
N LEU A 808 32.17 49.38 1.09
CA LEU A 808 30.82 48.85 1.27
C LEU A 808 29.77 49.79 0.64
N HIS A 809 28.78 49.22 -0.06
CA HIS A 809 27.64 49.96 -0.58
C HIS A 809 26.84 50.62 0.55
N ASN A 810 26.46 51.90 0.38
CA ASN A 810 25.85 52.71 1.43
C ASN A 810 24.47 52.20 1.90
N GLY A 811 23.77 51.43 1.07
CA GLY A 811 22.47 50.83 1.39
C GLY A 811 22.54 49.54 2.22
N VAL A 812 23.74 48.96 2.41
CA VAL A 812 23.92 47.70 3.12
C VAL A 812 24.54 47.91 4.50
N SER A 813 23.89 47.36 5.51
CA SER A 813 24.29 47.44 6.92
C SER A 813 24.89 46.11 7.39
N ILE A 814 26.20 45.97 7.25
CA ILE A 814 26.98 44.86 7.79
C ILE A 814 28.27 45.39 8.42
N LYS A 815 28.70 44.79 9.54
CA LYS A 815 29.94 45.18 10.22
C LYS A 815 31.12 44.40 9.65
N LEU A 816 31.91 45.02 8.77
CA LEU A 816 33.18 44.46 8.28
C LEU A 816 34.30 44.62 9.32
N ASN A 817 35.40 43.87 9.14
CA ASN A 817 36.51 43.81 10.11
C ASN A 817 37.30 45.12 10.23
N ASP A 818 37.32 45.93 9.17
CA ASP A 818 38.13 47.15 9.06
C ASP A 818 37.30 48.28 8.43
N ASN A 819 37.58 49.50 8.89
CA ASN A 819 37.02 50.73 8.33
C ASN A 819 38.06 51.45 7.48
N ARG A 820 37.60 52.17 6.46
CA ARG A 820 38.39 53.18 5.76
C ARG A 820 37.82 54.54 6.07
N ASP A 821 38.67 55.39 6.61
CA ASP A 821 38.35 56.73 7.05
C ASP A 821 39.05 57.77 6.17
N LEU A 822 38.84 59.04 6.49
CA LEU A 822 39.52 60.16 5.84
C LEU A 822 41.05 59.99 5.83
N LYS A 823 41.64 59.50 6.93
CA LYS A 823 43.09 59.35 7.05
C LYS A 823 43.63 58.32 6.06
N TRP A 824 42.90 57.21 5.87
CA TRP A 824 43.27 56.20 4.89
C TRP A 824 43.29 56.78 3.47
N ILE A 825 42.22 57.44 3.02
CA ILE A 825 42.19 57.94 1.63
C ILE A 825 43.24 59.03 1.40
N CYS A 826 43.48 59.91 2.39
CA CYS A 826 44.55 60.90 2.32
C CYS A 826 45.92 60.25 2.18
N SER A 827 46.18 59.14 2.89
CA SER A 827 47.45 58.41 2.75
C SER A 827 47.63 57.81 1.36
N GLN A 828 46.58 57.26 0.75
CA GLN A 828 46.63 56.72 -0.62
C GLN A 828 46.92 57.82 -1.63
N LEU A 829 46.27 58.97 -1.46
CA LEU A 829 46.48 60.17 -2.28
C LEU A 829 47.88 60.76 -2.11
N ASP A 830 48.39 60.85 -0.88
CA ASP A 830 49.75 61.32 -0.56
C ASP A 830 50.82 60.47 -1.25
N ASP A 831 50.63 59.14 -1.25
CA ASP A 831 51.53 58.20 -1.91
C ASP A 831 51.43 58.26 -3.44
N VAL A 832 50.21 58.22 -4.00
CA VAL A 832 50.00 58.18 -5.45
C VAL A 832 50.45 59.47 -6.13
N VAL A 833 50.22 60.63 -5.51
CA VAL A 833 50.66 61.92 -6.04
C VAL A 833 52.17 61.99 -6.15
N ILE A 834 52.90 61.52 -5.14
CA ILE A 834 54.36 61.50 -5.18
C ILE A 834 54.86 60.55 -6.26
N LYS A 835 54.22 59.40 -6.41
CA LYS A 835 54.60 58.40 -7.41
C LYS A 835 54.37 58.89 -8.83
N GLU A 836 53.20 59.46 -9.09
CA GLU A 836 52.73 59.81 -10.44
C GLU A 836 53.01 61.28 -10.83
N GLN A 837 53.68 62.08 -9.98
CA GLN A 837 53.92 63.53 -10.17
C GLN A 837 54.50 63.96 -11.54
N ASN A 838 55.13 63.05 -12.29
CA ASN A 838 55.74 63.32 -13.59
C ASN A 838 54.87 62.86 -14.78
N ASN A 839 53.71 62.24 -14.52
CA ASN A 839 52.80 61.78 -15.54
C ASN A 839 51.88 62.94 -15.98
N ASP A 840 51.82 63.20 -17.29
CA ASP A 840 51.03 64.30 -17.84
C ASP A 840 49.53 64.14 -17.58
N SER A 841 49.01 62.90 -17.50
CA SER A 841 47.58 62.64 -17.31
C SER A 841 47.07 63.02 -15.91
N VAL A 842 47.96 63.10 -14.90
CA VAL A 842 47.57 63.37 -13.50
C VAL A 842 47.76 64.84 -13.09
N LYS A 843 48.14 65.72 -14.02
CA LYS A 843 48.32 67.15 -13.75
C LYS A 843 47.06 67.83 -13.24
N GLN A 844 45.90 67.49 -13.80
CA GLN A 844 44.61 68.02 -13.37
C GLN A 844 44.17 67.46 -11.99
N PRO A 845 44.25 66.14 -11.75
CA PRO A 845 44.04 65.56 -10.41
C PRO A 845 44.93 66.16 -9.32
N ILE A 846 46.21 66.46 -9.60
CA ILE A 846 47.12 67.14 -8.66
C ILE A 846 46.59 68.53 -8.26
N ARG A 847 46.05 69.29 -9.22
CA ARG A 847 45.48 70.62 -8.98
C ARG A 847 44.20 70.53 -8.17
N GLU A 848 43.36 69.54 -8.45
CA GLU A 848 42.11 69.31 -7.72
C GLU A 848 42.37 68.85 -6.28
N LEU A 849 43.37 67.99 -6.07
CA LEU A 849 43.84 67.64 -4.72
C LEU A 849 44.38 68.86 -3.97
N ASP A 850 45.21 69.69 -4.62
CA ASP A 850 45.74 70.92 -4.03
C ASP A 850 44.64 71.92 -3.64
N LYS A 851 43.63 72.05 -4.51
CA LYS A 851 42.43 72.87 -4.26
C LYS A 851 41.63 72.32 -3.08
N TRP A 852 41.40 71.01 -3.03
CA TRP A 852 40.67 70.38 -1.94
C TRP A 852 41.39 70.54 -0.60
N ILE A 853 42.72 70.30 -0.55
CA ILE A 853 43.53 70.47 0.66
C ILE A 853 43.48 71.92 1.15
N SER A 854 43.58 72.89 0.25
CA SER A 854 43.53 74.32 0.60
C SER A 854 42.16 74.72 1.15
N ALA A 855 41.07 74.25 0.53
CA ALA A 855 39.70 74.56 0.94
C ALA A 855 39.33 73.98 2.33
N HIS A 856 39.97 72.89 2.74
CA HIS A 856 39.65 72.20 4.00
C HIS A 856 40.76 72.32 5.07
N LYS A 857 41.76 73.18 4.85
CA LYS A 857 42.92 73.31 5.74
C LYS A 857 42.56 73.82 7.13
N GLU A 858 41.54 74.68 7.22
CA GLU A 858 41.09 75.28 8.48
C GLU A 858 40.07 74.40 9.22
N THR A 859 39.33 73.54 8.50
CA THR A 859 38.27 72.69 9.08
C THR A 859 38.77 71.31 9.54
N ILE A 860 39.83 70.76 8.93
CA ILE A 860 40.37 69.43 9.27
C ILE A 860 41.65 69.57 10.11
N THR A 861 41.58 69.19 11.38
CA THR A 861 42.72 69.28 12.30
C THR A 861 43.88 68.39 11.85
N ARG A 862 45.11 68.91 11.87
CA ARG A 862 46.34 68.21 11.45
C ARG A 862 46.35 67.80 9.96
N MET A 863 45.71 68.59 9.08
CA MET A 863 45.75 68.42 7.62
C MET A 863 47.17 68.21 7.07
N ASP A 864 48.16 68.95 7.61
CA ASP A 864 49.55 68.83 7.19
C ASP A 864 50.16 67.44 7.48
N GLU A 865 49.63 66.71 8.47
CA GLU A 865 50.03 65.34 8.81
C GLU A 865 49.36 64.28 7.93
N LEU A 866 48.20 64.58 7.34
CA LEU A 866 47.47 63.69 6.43
C LEU A 866 48.14 63.57 5.05
N PHE A 867 48.76 64.65 4.57
CA PHE A 867 49.48 64.73 3.28
C PHE A 867 50.96 65.05 3.46
N LYS A 868 51.65 64.27 4.30
CA LYS A 868 53.02 64.57 4.76
C LYS A 868 54.04 64.63 3.63
N SER A 869 53.94 63.74 2.66
CA SER A 869 54.91 63.59 1.57
C SER A 869 54.68 64.62 0.48
N PHE A 870 53.41 64.81 0.09
CA PHE A 870 52.97 65.82 -0.85
C PHE A 870 53.30 67.21 -0.33
N ASN A 871 52.91 67.58 0.89
CA ASN A 871 53.16 68.91 1.45
C ASN A 871 54.65 69.31 1.46
N ARG A 872 55.59 68.37 1.66
CA ARG A 872 57.04 68.63 1.60
C ARG A 872 57.54 69.05 0.23
N LYS A 873 56.86 68.62 -0.84
CA LYS A 873 57.25 68.87 -2.24
C LYS A 873 56.16 69.63 -3.01
N ARG A 874 55.10 70.05 -2.32
CA ARG A 874 53.83 70.54 -2.88
C ARG A 874 54.04 71.65 -3.89
N SER A 875 54.81 72.67 -3.52
CA SER A 875 55.11 73.80 -4.42
C SER A 875 55.76 73.35 -5.73
N GLY A 876 56.74 72.43 -5.68
CA GLY A 876 57.42 71.92 -6.87
C GLY A 876 56.55 71.01 -7.72
N ILE A 877 55.74 70.16 -7.10
CA ILE A 877 54.81 69.25 -7.79
C ILE A 877 53.71 70.03 -8.48
N VAL A 878 53.08 70.99 -7.78
CA VAL A 878 52.02 71.83 -8.33
C VAL A 878 52.55 72.71 -9.47
N LEU A 879 53.73 73.34 -9.33
CA LEU A 879 54.38 74.12 -10.40
C LEU A 879 54.64 73.29 -11.66
N ASN A 880 55.00 72.01 -11.50
CA ASN A 880 55.26 71.12 -12.62
C ASN A 880 54.00 70.74 -13.42
N THR A 881 52.81 71.08 -12.93
CA THR A 881 51.56 70.88 -13.68
C THR A 881 51.30 71.97 -14.74
N TYR A 882 52.04 73.10 -14.75
CA TYR A 882 51.83 74.24 -15.67
C TYR A 882 52.82 74.27 -16.85
N GLY A 883 52.46 74.93 -17.96
CA GLY A 883 53.22 75.00 -19.21
C GLY A 883 54.44 75.94 -19.17
N LEU A 884 55.30 75.89 -20.21
CA LEU A 884 56.57 76.64 -20.26
C LEU A 884 56.39 78.17 -20.29
N GLU A 885 55.33 78.69 -20.92
CA GLU A 885 55.02 80.12 -20.95
C GLU A 885 54.54 80.65 -19.59
N GLU A 886 53.72 79.87 -18.87
CA GLU A 886 53.22 80.21 -17.53
C GLU A 886 54.35 80.18 -16.49
N ARG A 887 55.29 79.23 -16.60
CA ARG A 887 56.51 79.19 -15.77
C ARG A 887 57.44 80.37 -16.01
N ASN A 888 57.51 80.89 -17.24
CA ASN A 888 58.34 82.06 -17.57
C ASN A 888 57.75 83.37 -17.03
N GLN A 889 56.42 83.53 -17.03
CA GLN A 889 55.75 84.65 -16.36
C GLN A 889 55.98 84.64 -14.84
N PHE A 890 56.02 83.44 -14.26
CA PHE A 890 56.40 83.22 -12.86
C PHE A 890 57.83 83.70 -12.53
N ASP A 891 58.79 83.44 -13.42
CA ASP A 891 60.20 83.77 -13.25
C ASP A 891 60.50 85.29 -13.38
N GLU A 892 59.73 86.04 -14.17
CA GLU A 892 59.85 87.50 -14.27
C GLU A 892 59.31 88.22 -13.02
N ILE A 893 58.27 87.68 -12.41
CA ILE A 893 57.64 88.21 -11.19
C ILE A 893 58.54 87.97 -9.97
N LEU A 894 59.17 86.80 -9.86
CA LEU A 894 60.15 86.49 -8.80
C LEU A 894 61.35 87.46 -8.80
N LYS A 895 61.75 87.98 -9.97
CA LYS A 895 62.84 88.98 -10.09
C LYS A 895 62.47 90.37 -9.59
N SER A 896 61.19 90.66 -9.35
CA SER A 896 60.71 91.94 -8.81
C SER A 896 60.76 92.05 -7.27
N GLY A 897 61.12 90.95 -6.58
CA GLY A 897 61.33 90.91 -5.13
C GLY A 897 60.07 90.66 -4.29
N MET A 898 58.96 90.28 -4.91
CA MET A 898 57.69 89.97 -4.23
C MET A 898 57.47 88.44 -4.22
N SER A 899 57.20 87.83 -3.06
CA SER A 899 57.29 86.36 -2.91
C SER A 899 56.11 85.65 -2.25
N ALA A 900 54.91 86.23 -2.15
CA ALA A 900 53.79 85.56 -1.49
C ALA A 900 52.66 85.09 -2.44
N ASP A 901 51.89 85.95 -3.10
CA ASP A 901 50.63 85.48 -3.74
C ASP A 901 50.45 85.86 -5.21
N PHE A 902 51.42 85.48 -6.05
CA PHE A 902 51.40 85.81 -7.48
C PHE A 902 50.74 84.76 -8.39
N ALA A 903 50.63 83.52 -7.93
CA ALA A 903 50.08 82.42 -8.73
C ALA A 903 48.62 82.64 -9.11
N ASP A 904 47.87 83.32 -8.25
CA ASP A 904 46.43 83.45 -8.41
C ASP A 904 46.03 84.76 -9.11
N ILE A 905 46.81 85.83 -8.92
CA ILE A 905 46.58 87.12 -9.60
C ILE A 905 46.87 87.00 -11.11
N VAL A 906 47.89 86.25 -11.51
CA VAL A 906 48.20 86.02 -12.93
C VAL A 906 47.12 85.16 -13.61
N LYS A 907 46.57 84.17 -12.90
CA LYS A 907 45.50 83.30 -13.41
C LYS A 907 44.16 84.03 -13.59
N SER A 908 43.93 85.11 -12.85
CA SER A 908 42.71 85.91 -12.95
C SER A 908 42.62 86.71 -14.27
N GLY A 909 43.75 87.03 -14.93
CA GLY A 909 43.77 87.85 -16.14
C GLY A 909 43.93 89.37 -15.90
N ALA A 910 44.29 89.78 -14.68
CA ALA A 910 44.54 91.17 -14.33
C ALA A 910 45.70 91.79 -15.12
N LYS A 911 45.56 93.08 -15.52
CA LYS A 911 46.58 93.79 -16.32
C LYS A 911 47.77 94.24 -15.45
N ALA A 912 48.99 94.05 -15.97
CA ALA A 912 50.23 94.41 -15.29
C ALA A 912 50.34 95.91 -14.90
N GLU A 913 49.66 96.80 -15.62
CA GLU A 913 49.60 98.24 -15.29
C GLU A 913 48.74 98.54 -14.07
N THR A 914 47.62 97.84 -13.88
CA THR A 914 46.75 98.00 -12.70
C THR A 914 47.44 97.54 -11.41
N ILE A 915 48.24 96.47 -11.50
CA ILE A 915 49.06 95.96 -10.38
C ILE A 915 50.14 96.99 -9.98
N LYS A 916 50.74 97.68 -10.98
CA LYS A 916 51.70 98.76 -10.72
C LYS A 916 51.06 99.96 -10.04
N GLU A 917 49.85 100.36 -10.44
CA GLU A 917 49.15 101.50 -9.84
C GLU A 917 48.76 101.25 -8.37
N LEU A 918 48.25 100.06 -8.05
CA LEU A 918 47.94 99.67 -6.67
C LEU A 918 49.19 99.64 -5.77
N ALA A 919 50.33 99.17 -6.30
CA ALA A 919 51.60 99.19 -5.58
C ALA A 919 52.09 100.61 -5.24
N ILE A 920 51.74 101.61 -6.07
CA ILE A 920 52.09 103.03 -5.86
C ILE A 920 51.19 103.68 -4.81
N ILE A 921 49.91 103.27 -4.71
CA ILE A 921 48.90 103.83 -3.78
C ILE A 921 49.04 103.28 -2.35
N SER A 922 49.90 102.28 -2.15
CA SER A 922 50.13 101.47 -0.92
C SER A 922 50.43 102.19 0.41
N LYS A 923 50.46 103.53 0.47
CA LYS A 923 50.65 104.25 1.74
C LYS A 923 49.38 104.38 2.59
N ASP A 924 48.20 104.32 1.99
CA ASP A 924 46.94 104.65 2.67
C ASP A 924 45.87 103.53 2.61
N ILE A 925 46.17 102.35 2.05
CA ILE A 925 45.23 101.22 1.90
C ILE A 925 45.92 99.89 2.23
N ASN A 926 45.20 98.90 2.78
CA ASN A 926 45.72 97.54 2.94
C ASN A 926 45.94 96.89 1.56
N LEU A 927 47.21 96.81 1.17
CA LEU A 927 47.62 96.28 -0.13
C LEU A 927 47.23 94.81 -0.32
N GLU A 928 47.24 93.98 0.73
CA GLU A 928 46.86 92.57 0.63
C GLU A 928 45.38 92.41 0.28
N SER A 929 44.50 93.17 0.94
CA SER A 929 43.07 93.14 0.66
C SER A 929 42.75 93.67 -0.75
N ALA A 930 43.45 94.73 -1.19
CA ALA A 930 43.32 95.26 -2.54
C ALA A 930 43.73 94.25 -3.61
N LEU A 931 44.81 93.49 -3.36
CA LEU A 931 45.29 92.45 -4.25
C LEU A 931 44.37 91.22 -4.26
N SER A 932 43.71 90.91 -3.14
CA SER A 932 42.67 89.87 -3.06
C SER A 932 41.44 90.21 -3.90
N ILE A 933 40.95 91.46 -3.85
CA ILE A 933 39.80 91.88 -4.66
C ILE A 933 40.16 91.85 -6.15
N LEU A 934 41.36 92.32 -6.51
CA LEU A 934 41.84 92.28 -7.90
C LEU A 934 41.98 90.84 -8.43
N LYS A 935 42.31 89.88 -7.56
CA LYS A 935 42.41 88.45 -7.89
C LYS A 935 41.06 87.85 -8.29
N ASP A 936 39.97 88.25 -7.62
CA ASP A 936 38.64 87.73 -7.92
C ASP A 936 37.93 88.51 -9.03
N HIS A 937 38.29 89.80 -9.21
CA HIS A 937 37.70 90.73 -10.18
C HIS A 937 38.80 91.45 -10.99
N PRO A 938 39.44 90.75 -11.95
CA PRO A 938 40.61 91.21 -12.70
C PRO A 938 40.37 92.44 -13.59
N GLU A 939 39.11 92.75 -13.90
CA GLU A 939 38.68 93.88 -14.72
C GLU A 939 38.57 95.21 -13.97
N LEU A 940 38.63 95.20 -12.63
CA LEU A 940 38.43 96.40 -11.81
C LEU A 940 39.63 97.34 -11.86
N THR A 941 39.34 98.64 -11.77
CA THR A 941 40.35 99.70 -11.66
C THR A 941 40.75 99.92 -10.19
N SER A 942 41.95 100.45 -9.97
CA SER A 942 42.48 100.79 -8.64
C SER A 942 41.51 101.62 -7.78
N GLU A 943 40.82 102.60 -8.38
CA GLU A 943 39.84 103.47 -7.73
C GLU A 943 38.57 102.73 -7.24
N LYS A 944 38.12 101.68 -7.94
CA LYS A 944 36.94 100.89 -7.51
C LYS A 944 37.26 99.95 -6.36
N ILE A 945 38.49 99.44 -6.32
CA ILE A 945 38.96 98.54 -5.27
C ILE A 945 39.10 99.29 -3.95
N GLU A 946 39.63 100.51 -3.98
CA GLU A 946 39.71 101.40 -2.81
C GLU A 946 38.32 101.60 -2.16
N ARG A 947 37.27 101.77 -2.97
CA ARG A 947 35.90 101.96 -2.50
C ARG A 947 35.25 100.70 -1.90
N LEU A 948 35.63 99.51 -2.37
CA LEU A 948 35.15 98.24 -1.84
C LEU A 948 35.78 97.95 -0.45
N LEU A 949 37.03 98.33 -0.25
CA LEU A 949 37.73 98.17 1.02
C LEU A 949 37.17 99.09 2.11
N GLU A 950 36.71 100.29 1.73
CA GLU A 950 35.97 101.18 2.65
C GLU A 950 34.64 100.57 3.13
N LEU A 951 33.96 99.80 2.27
CA LEU A 951 32.72 99.10 2.62
C LEU A 951 32.97 97.86 3.50
N GLU A 952 34.10 97.18 3.31
CA GLU A 952 34.51 96.02 4.09
C GLU A 952 34.83 96.39 5.56
N GLU A 953 35.52 97.51 5.79
CA GLU A 953 35.77 98.05 7.14
C GLU A 953 34.47 98.38 7.91
N LEU A 954 33.39 98.79 7.21
CA LEU A 954 32.09 99.05 7.83
C LEU A 954 31.33 97.78 8.25
N SER A 955 31.77 96.60 7.79
CA SER A 955 31.11 95.31 8.04
C SER A 955 31.78 94.44 9.12
N LYS A 956 32.89 94.91 9.70
CA LYS A 956 33.64 94.19 10.74
C LYS A 956 32.88 94.16 12.07
N GLY A 957 32.20 93.05 12.32
CA GLY A 957 31.48 92.78 13.57
C GLY A 957 30.40 91.70 13.47
N TRP A 958 30.16 91.14 12.29
CA TRP A 958 29.14 90.12 12.07
C TRP A 958 29.72 88.70 12.25
N ASN A 959 29.17 87.91 13.17
CA ASN A 959 29.57 86.51 13.43
C ASN A 959 28.43 85.55 12.98
N PRO A 960 28.63 84.74 11.93
CA PRO A 960 27.59 83.86 11.39
C PRO A 960 27.41 82.52 12.14
N GLU A 961 28.18 82.23 13.21
CA GLU A 961 28.19 80.89 13.85
C GLU A 961 27.24 80.69 15.06
N LEU A 962 26.30 81.61 15.35
CA LEU A 962 25.30 81.39 16.41
C LEU A 962 24.06 80.66 15.86
N SER A 963 24.04 79.32 15.92
CA SER A 963 22.83 78.53 15.67
C SER A 963 21.89 78.61 16.88
N TYR A 964 20.70 79.16 16.67
CA TYR A 964 19.66 79.26 17.69
C TYR A 964 18.62 78.14 17.51
N GLU A 965 18.75 77.08 18.31
CA GLU A 965 17.79 75.97 18.37
C GLU A 965 17.12 75.93 19.76
N PRO A 966 16.02 76.68 19.97
CA PRO A 966 15.31 76.67 21.23
C PRO A 966 14.63 75.31 21.45
N ASP A 967 14.75 74.76 22.65
CA ASP A 967 13.94 73.59 23.04
C ASP A 967 12.43 73.93 23.04
N GLU A 968 11.58 72.92 23.18
CA GLU A 968 10.12 73.10 23.12
C GLU A 968 9.58 74.07 24.18
N GLU A 969 10.20 74.14 25.36
CA GLU A 969 9.74 75.03 26.43
C GLU A 969 10.16 76.49 26.17
N GLN A 970 11.39 76.69 25.71
CA GLN A 970 11.94 77.97 25.26
C GLN A 970 11.13 78.50 24.07
N THR A 971 10.79 77.62 23.11
CA THR A 971 9.95 77.92 21.94
C THR A 971 8.57 78.41 22.37
N ARG A 972 7.91 77.71 23.30
CA ARG A 972 6.60 78.13 23.82
C ARG A 972 6.66 79.50 24.53
N ARG A 973 7.68 79.74 25.35
CA ARG A 973 7.87 81.04 26.02
C ARG A 973 8.14 82.18 25.02
N ASN A 974 8.89 81.91 23.97
CA ASN A 974 9.17 82.90 22.92
C ASN A 974 7.91 83.30 22.16
N PHE A 975 7.03 82.34 21.83
CA PHE A 975 5.74 82.64 21.22
C PHE A 975 4.85 83.50 22.13
N GLU A 976 4.73 83.15 23.42
CA GLU A 976 3.96 83.93 24.38
C GLU A 976 4.49 85.37 24.55
N ASN A 977 5.82 85.54 24.63
CA ASN A 977 6.44 86.87 24.72
C ASN A 977 6.25 87.68 23.43
N GLY A 978 6.33 87.03 22.27
CA GLY A 978 6.04 87.64 20.96
C GLY A 978 4.64 88.23 20.91
N TRP A 979 3.63 87.43 21.25
CA TRP A 979 2.23 87.87 21.25
C TRP A 979 1.95 89.00 22.24
N LYS A 980 2.61 89.02 23.41
CA LYS A 980 2.50 90.15 24.35
C LYS A 980 3.11 91.43 23.79
N GLY A 981 4.18 91.31 23.03
CA GLY A 981 4.78 92.42 22.30
C GLY A 981 3.84 92.95 21.22
N GLU A 982 3.20 92.06 20.46
CA GLU A 982 2.19 92.44 19.46
C GLU A 982 1.03 93.22 20.10
N ALA A 983 0.53 92.76 21.27
CA ALA A 983 -0.50 93.45 22.03
C ALA A 983 -0.07 94.87 22.45
N PHE A 984 1.18 95.03 22.90
CA PHE A 984 1.75 96.33 23.27
C PHE A 984 1.80 97.28 22.07
N VAL A 985 2.37 96.83 20.95
CA VAL A 985 2.48 97.64 19.72
C VAL A 985 1.10 98.01 19.17
N TYR A 986 0.16 97.07 19.17
CA TYR A 986 -1.23 97.32 18.77
C TYR A 986 -1.86 98.45 19.58
N LYS A 987 -1.75 98.39 20.91
CA LYS A 987 -2.33 99.40 21.82
C LYS A 987 -1.65 100.76 21.67
N GLU A 988 -0.33 100.81 21.55
CA GLU A 988 0.39 102.07 21.36
C GLU A 988 0.01 102.76 20.04
N LEU A 989 -0.11 102.00 18.95
CA LEU A 989 -0.56 102.55 17.68
C LEU A 989 -2.05 103.00 17.71
N LYS A 990 -2.92 102.25 18.40
CA LYS A 990 -4.32 102.67 18.63
C LYS A 990 -4.41 103.96 19.47
N LYS A 991 -3.57 104.12 20.51
CA LYS A 991 -3.47 105.37 21.30
C LYS A 991 -3.04 106.57 20.45
N LYS A 992 -2.25 106.33 19.39
CA LYS A 992 -1.87 107.35 18.38
C LYS A 992 -2.89 107.50 17.25
N ASN A 993 -4.08 106.91 17.38
CA ASN A 993 -5.20 107.02 16.45
C ASN A 993 -4.96 106.40 15.05
N PHE A 994 -4.09 105.40 14.94
CA PHE A 994 -3.94 104.62 13.71
C PHE A 994 -5.08 103.60 13.54
N GLU A 995 -5.48 103.37 12.29
CA GLU A 995 -6.33 102.21 11.95
C GLU A 995 -5.41 100.99 11.86
N VAL A 996 -5.38 100.20 12.94
CA VAL A 996 -4.53 99.01 13.06
C VAL A 996 -5.35 97.74 13.03
N ASP A 997 -4.90 96.81 12.21
CA ASP A 997 -5.32 95.41 12.15
C ASP A 997 -4.21 94.54 12.74
N TRP A 998 -4.55 93.72 13.73
CA TRP A 998 -3.63 92.76 14.36
C TRP A 998 -3.98 91.37 13.84
N VAL A 999 -3.13 90.84 12.97
CA VAL A 999 -3.45 89.70 12.10
C VAL A 999 -3.71 88.43 12.89
N ASN A 1000 -2.96 88.22 13.98
CA ASN A 1000 -3.07 87.02 14.80
C ASN A 1000 -4.14 87.14 15.90
N LEU A 1001 -4.80 88.29 16.05
CA LEU A 1001 -5.83 88.49 17.08
C LEU A 1001 -7.11 87.74 16.71
N SER A 1002 -7.48 86.77 17.56
CA SER A 1002 -8.71 86.00 17.40
C SER A 1002 -9.90 86.73 18.00
N LYS A 1003 -11.00 86.78 17.25
CA LYS A 1003 -12.30 87.28 17.76
C LYS A 1003 -13.05 86.23 18.61
N THR A 1004 -12.55 85.00 18.67
CA THR A 1004 -13.16 83.87 19.37
C THR A 1004 -12.20 83.31 20.41
N GLU A 1005 -12.72 82.95 21.58
CA GLU A 1005 -11.91 82.32 22.62
C GLU A 1005 -11.30 81.00 22.11
N ASN A 1006 -10.01 80.81 22.36
CA ASN A 1006 -9.28 79.60 21.98
C ASN A 1006 -8.20 79.27 23.02
N ASN A 1007 -7.52 78.12 22.85
CA ASN A 1007 -6.56 77.62 23.82
C ASN A 1007 -5.25 78.43 23.92
N ASN A 1008 -4.96 79.29 22.93
CA ASN A 1008 -3.82 80.18 22.91
C ASN A 1008 -4.28 81.57 23.34
N SER A 1009 -4.02 81.93 24.60
CA SER A 1009 -4.38 83.24 25.13
C SER A 1009 -3.22 83.85 25.91
N ILE A 1010 -3.07 85.16 25.80
CA ILE A 1010 -2.13 85.94 26.60
C ILE A 1010 -2.86 86.95 27.46
N ILE A 1011 -2.20 87.41 28.52
CA ILE A 1011 -2.60 88.60 29.28
C ILE A 1011 -1.56 89.67 28.98
N ASP A 1012 -2.01 90.83 28.52
CA ASP A 1012 -1.12 91.96 28.20
C ASP A 1012 -0.67 92.72 29.46
N PHE A 1013 0.23 93.70 29.26
CA PHE A 1013 0.82 94.54 30.29
C PHE A 1013 -0.20 95.42 31.05
N GLU A 1014 -1.40 95.64 30.50
CA GLU A 1014 -2.52 96.34 31.16
C GLU A 1014 -3.47 95.37 31.87
N GLY A 1015 -3.22 94.06 31.80
CA GLY A 1015 -4.00 93.01 32.44
C GLY A 1015 -5.18 92.50 31.59
N GLU A 1016 -5.27 92.88 30.32
CA GLU A 1016 -6.34 92.46 29.42
C GLU A 1016 -5.98 91.13 28.73
N LYS A 1017 -6.96 90.23 28.64
CA LYS A 1017 -6.77 88.90 28.05
C LYS A 1017 -7.11 88.92 26.56
N HIS A 1018 -6.18 88.51 25.72
CA HIS A 1018 -6.35 88.38 24.27
C HIS A 1018 -6.20 86.92 23.83
N TYR A 1019 -6.97 86.51 22.83
CA TYR A 1019 -6.91 85.18 22.24
C TYR A 1019 -6.21 85.24 20.88
N ILE A 1020 -5.29 84.32 20.61
CA ILE A 1020 -4.37 84.40 19.48
C ILE A 1020 -4.55 83.18 18.58
N VAL A 1021 -4.54 83.39 17.26
CA VAL A 1021 -4.40 82.32 16.26
C VAL A 1021 -3.18 82.68 15.43
N ASP A 1022 -2.08 81.92 15.59
CA ASP A 1022 -0.90 82.12 14.75
C ASP A 1022 -1.22 81.64 13.34
N THR A 1023 -1.30 82.60 12.43
CA THR A 1023 -1.61 82.34 11.01
C THR A 1023 -0.35 82.08 10.18
N GLY A 1024 0.83 82.18 10.77
CA GLY A 1024 2.10 82.10 10.04
C GLY A 1024 2.25 83.21 9.00
N GLY A 1025 1.65 84.38 9.26
CA GLY A 1025 1.60 85.53 8.37
C GLY A 1025 2.98 86.11 8.02
N LYS A 1026 2.98 86.97 7.00
CA LYS A 1026 4.20 87.67 6.53
C LYS A 1026 4.56 88.89 7.38
N TYR A 1027 3.68 89.30 8.30
CA TYR A 1027 3.79 90.41 9.26
C TYR A 1027 2.76 90.18 10.38
N ASP A 1028 2.91 90.85 11.52
CA ASP A 1028 2.01 90.67 12.68
C ASP A 1028 0.91 91.75 12.75
N LEU A 1029 1.24 93.00 12.40
CA LEU A 1029 0.28 94.11 12.37
C LEU A 1029 0.31 94.86 11.04
N LYS A 1030 -0.86 95.37 10.66
CA LYS A 1030 -1.03 96.27 9.52
C LYS A 1030 -1.69 97.56 9.99
N ALA A 1031 -1.01 98.68 9.84
CA ALA A 1031 -1.52 99.99 10.21
C ALA A 1031 -1.66 100.89 8.98
N LYS A 1032 -2.75 101.66 8.87
CA LYS A 1032 -2.88 102.70 7.85
C LYS A 1032 -2.54 104.07 8.43
N LEU A 1033 -1.63 104.76 7.77
CA LEU A 1033 -1.31 106.15 8.07
C LEU A 1033 -2.43 107.09 7.57
N SER A 1034 -2.53 108.27 8.18
CA SER A 1034 -3.53 109.29 7.79
C SER A 1034 -3.35 109.83 6.37
N ASN A 1035 -2.18 109.63 5.73
CA ASN A 1035 -1.92 109.98 4.34
C ASN A 1035 -2.30 108.87 3.34
N GLY A 1036 -2.88 107.76 3.79
CA GLY A 1036 -3.32 106.62 2.98
C GLY A 1036 -2.29 105.51 2.80
N ASN A 1037 -1.03 105.74 3.19
CA ASN A 1037 0.03 104.73 3.10
C ASN A 1037 -0.19 103.61 4.12
N THR A 1038 0.24 102.42 3.76
CA THR A 1038 0.09 101.22 4.58
C THR A 1038 1.42 100.82 5.19
N ILE A 1039 1.43 100.55 6.49
CA ILE A 1039 2.59 100.04 7.21
C ILE A 1039 2.32 98.60 7.62
N TYR A 1040 3.24 97.72 7.28
CA TYR A 1040 3.31 96.36 7.78
C TYR A 1040 4.37 96.29 8.87
N ILE A 1041 4.05 95.64 9.99
CA ILE A 1041 4.90 95.62 11.18
C ILE A 1041 5.08 94.17 11.62
N GLN A 1042 6.33 93.72 11.68
CA GLN A 1042 6.71 92.51 12.39
C GLN A 1042 7.19 92.89 13.78
N VAL A 1043 6.65 92.24 14.80
CA VAL A 1043 7.05 92.45 16.18
C VAL A 1043 7.99 91.34 16.62
N LYS A 1044 9.08 91.71 17.27
CA LYS A 1044 9.98 90.79 17.96
C LYS A 1044 10.14 91.28 19.39
N ALA A 1045 9.70 90.49 20.36
CA ALA A 1045 9.70 90.90 21.76
C ALA A 1045 10.62 90.05 22.62
N THR A 1046 11.09 90.63 23.72
CA THR A 1046 11.86 89.96 24.77
C THR A 1046 11.47 90.49 26.15
N ILE A 1047 11.70 89.66 27.17
CA ILE A 1047 11.47 90.01 28.59
C ILE A 1047 12.65 90.78 29.19
N THR A 1048 13.78 90.83 28.49
CA THR A 1048 15.01 91.44 28.97
C THR A 1048 15.07 92.93 28.66
N ASP A 1049 15.95 93.61 29.38
CA ASP A 1049 16.30 95.00 29.13
C ASP A 1049 17.07 95.19 27.80
N ILE A 1050 16.98 96.40 27.23
CA ILE A 1050 17.70 96.76 25.99
C ILE A 1050 19.22 96.66 26.13
N SER A 1051 19.77 96.78 27.33
CA SER A 1051 21.22 96.60 27.57
C SER A 1051 21.73 95.21 27.18
N ASN A 1052 20.84 94.22 27.04
CA ASN A 1052 21.17 92.85 26.62
C ASN A 1052 20.84 92.57 25.15
N ALA A 1053 20.51 93.58 24.34
CA ALA A 1053 20.08 93.39 22.96
C ALA A 1053 21.08 92.57 22.11
N ASP A 1054 22.39 92.78 22.32
CA ASP A 1054 23.46 92.11 21.58
C ASP A 1054 23.57 90.61 21.84
N HIS A 1055 23.00 90.13 22.95
CA HIS A 1055 23.08 88.73 23.37
C HIS A 1055 21.81 87.94 23.10
N ILE A 1056 20.80 88.57 22.46
CA ILE A 1056 19.49 87.96 22.26
C ILE A 1056 19.25 87.83 20.77
N ALA A 1057 19.11 86.57 20.33
CA ALA A 1057 18.79 86.27 18.95
C ALA A 1057 17.49 86.98 18.53
N MET A 1058 17.53 87.63 17.37
CA MET A 1058 16.38 88.24 16.70
C MET A 1058 16.12 87.51 15.39
N PRO A 1059 15.54 86.30 15.43
CA PRO A 1059 15.29 85.53 14.22
C PRO A 1059 14.21 86.23 13.38
N ILE A 1060 14.52 86.46 12.12
CA ILE A 1060 13.59 86.93 11.10
C ILE A 1060 13.48 85.82 10.06
N SER A 1061 12.27 85.31 9.86
CA SER A 1061 12.07 84.14 9.00
C SER A 1061 12.25 84.50 7.52
N THR A 1062 12.57 83.50 6.68
CA THR A 1062 12.73 83.73 5.23
C THR A 1062 11.45 84.29 4.58
N ARG A 1063 10.26 83.96 5.12
CA ARG A 1063 8.99 84.52 4.63
C ARG A 1063 8.86 86.02 4.94
N GLU A 1064 9.32 86.45 6.12
CA GLU A 1064 9.33 87.86 6.53
C GLU A 1064 10.33 88.64 5.66
N TRP A 1065 11.53 88.10 5.47
CA TRP A 1065 12.54 88.70 4.57
C TRP A 1065 12.06 88.80 3.13
N LYS A 1066 11.41 87.76 2.59
CA LYS A 1066 10.86 87.79 1.23
C LYS A 1066 9.77 88.84 1.07
N PHE A 1067 8.93 89.05 2.09
CA PHE A 1067 7.84 90.02 1.99
C PHE A 1067 8.32 91.47 1.97
N VAL A 1068 9.47 91.79 2.57
CA VAL A 1068 10.09 93.13 2.42
C VAL A 1068 10.26 93.47 0.94
N PHE A 1069 10.63 92.50 0.09
CA PHE A 1069 10.77 92.68 -1.36
C PHE A 1069 9.45 92.70 -2.14
N GLU A 1070 8.33 92.35 -1.51
CA GLU A 1070 6.99 92.40 -2.13
C GLU A 1070 6.29 93.76 -1.90
N THR A 1071 6.76 94.57 -0.94
CA THR A 1071 6.19 95.90 -0.68
C THR A 1071 6.49 96.90 -1.80
N ASN A 1072 5.53 97.76 -2.13
CA ASN A 1072 5.67 98.82 -3.14
C ASN A 1072 5.87 100.21 -2.49
N ASP A 1073 6.11 101.26 -3.29
CA ASP A 1073 6.51 102.59 -2.79
C ASP A 1073 5.51 103.26 -1.82
N ASN A 1074 4.24 102.84 -1.80
CA ASN A 1074 3.22 103.36 -0.88
C ASN A 1074 3.04 102.49 0.38
N GLU A 1075 3.87 101.46 0.51
CA GLU A 1075 3.90 100.51 1.61
C GLU A 1075 5.26 100.55 2.29
N ALA A 1076 5.28 100.36 3.60
CA ALA A 1076 6.53 100.28 4.34
C ALA A 1076 6.51 99.09 5.30
N TYR A 1077 7.62 98.37 5.34
CA TYR A 1077 7.81 97.27 6.28
C TYR A 1077 8.67 97.74 7.45
N TYR A 1078 8.18 97.53 8.67
CA TYR A 1078 8.92 97.86 9.89
C TYR A 1078 9.09 96.63 10.76
N LEU A 1079 10.24 96.57 11.41
CA LEU A 1079 10.50 95.69 12.53
C LEU A 1079 10.32 96.47 13.83
N ALA A 1080 9.36 96.08 14.64
CA ALA A 1080 9.12 96.59 15.97
C ALA A 1080 9.83 95.69 16.99
N ARG A 1081 10.81 96.24 17.70
CA ARG A 1081 11.51 95.54 18.79
C ARG A 1081 10.96 96.01 20.13
N VAL A 1082 10.45 95.06 20.93
CA VAL A 1082 9.91 95.34 22.27
C VAL A 1082 10.79 94.70 23.34
N PHE A 1083 11.22 95.49 24.32
CA PHE A 1083 11.98 95.04 25.49
C PHE A 1083 11.13 95.10 26.76
N ASN A 1084 11.51 94.35 27.79
CA ASN A 1084 10.80 94.29 29.08
C ASN A 1084 9.29 93.96 28.94
N VAL A 1085 8.90 93.10 27.99
CA VAL A 1085 7.49 92.90 27.57
C VAL A 1085 6.53 92.37 28.65
N ASN A 1086 7.06 91.80 29.75
CA ASN A 1086 6.26 91.34 30.89
C ASN A 1086 6.20 92.35 32.05
N GLU A 1087 6.92 93.47 31.95
CA GLU A 1087 6.88 94.55 32.92
C GLU A 1087 5.76 95.55 32.59
N LYS A 1088 5.40 96.42 33.54
CA LYS A 1088 4.31 97.39 33.35
C LYS A 1088 4.61 98.50 32.35
N ASP A 1089 5.88 98.69 31.99
CA ASP A 1089 6.32 99.75 31.07
C ASP A 1089 7.28 99.19 30.01
N PRO A 1090 6.77 98.44 29.00
CA PRO A 1090 7.60 97.93 27.91
C PRO A 1090 8.19 99.03 27.03
N GLU A 1091 9.41 98.83 26.54
CA GLU A 1091 10.08 99.79 25.65
C GLU A 1091 9.98 99.34 24.19
N LEU A 1092 9.56 100.24 23.29
CA LEU A 1092 9.35 99.94 21.87
C LEU A 1092 10.21 100.80 20.95
N TYR A 1093 10.92 100.13 20.05
CA TYR A 1093 11.75 100.71 19.01
C TYR A 1093 11.33 100.19 17.64
N PHE A 1094 11.33 101.06 16.63
CA PHE A 1094 11.01 100.71 15.25
C PHE A 1094 12.23 100.83 14.35
N MET A 1095 12.42 99.84 13.48
CA MET A 1095 13.41 99.86 12.42
C MET A 1095 12.69 99.67 11.08
N LYS A 1096 12.87 100.62 10.15
CA LYS A 1096 12.30 100.50 8.81
C LYS A 1096 13.18 99.57 7.98
N LEU A 1097 12.57 98.58 7.34
CA LEU A 1097 13.21 97.71 6.37
C LEU A 1097 12.77 98.14 4.98
N GLU A 1098 13.73 98.50 4.13
CA GLU A 1098 13.50 98.90 2.76
C GLU A 1098 14.33 98.04 1.81
N LYS A 1099 13.84 97.88 0.59
CA LYS A 1099 14.66 97.35 -0.49
C LYS A 1099 15.71 98.40 -0.87
N PRO A 1100 17.01 98.04 -1.00
CA PRO A 1100 18.00 98.96 -1.56
C PRO A 1100 17.61 99.29 -3.01
N GLN A 1101 17.32 100.55 -3.30
CA GLN A 1101 17.19 101.03 -4.68
C GLN A 1101 18.61 101.33 -5.18
N GLU A 1102 19.14 100.42 -6.01
CA GLU A 1102 20.47 100.48 -6.65
C GLU A 1102 21.66 100.53 -5.67
N LEU A 1103 22.34 99.39 -5.53
CA LEU A 1103 23.72 99.28 -5.04
C LEU A 1103 24.59 98.73 -6.15
#